data_AF-A0A931V693-F1
#
_entry.id   AF-A0A931V693-F1
#
_cell.length_a   1.000
_cell.length_b   1.000
_cell.length_c   1.000
_cell.angle_alpha   90.00
_cell.angle_beta   90.00
_cell.angle_gamma   90.00
#
_symmetry.space_group_name_H-M   'P 1'
#
loop_
_entity.id
_entity.type
_entity.pdbx_description
1 polymer ?
#
loop_
_entity_poly.entity_id
_entity_poly.type
_entity_poly.pdbx_seq_one_letter_code
_entity_poly.pdbx_strand_id
1 'polypeptide(L)'
;MWARIRGRLRVIAFALALSVVLPPLGLAIAAALTPLPEELRSSTPTSSVRFVDRDGNLLREARLDDGARARWVPLAEVGELPVAALLAAEDRRFHEHHGVDPIAVVRAALSNARRLRVVSGASTLTMQLARTLRPRPKTLFGKLSEMALATRIDASLSKERILEEYLNRVSFGPNLRGIGAASHAYFGKAPKDLSLAEAALLAGVVRGPALYAPDRNPARAKARRAFVLRRMAEDGVIDEARRATADGEPIATIGPHPAFGAPHLVQGLLSGGVRALQPGLAWPSNPARVETTIDASLQRESEAAVRVIVERLRGRGVSAASVIVIDNATGDVLAWVGSPDVFDREHLGANDGVVALRQPGSTLKPFLYALAMETKGFTPATVLPDLELQVQTDAGVWIPRNYDGKFRGPVRLREALGNSLNVPAVWTAQQVGVAAFLERLRALGLDTLGKSASFYGPALALGDGEVKLVALANAYATLARGGLAKPLRVVRAVSSADGARTTFEPGAETRVLPARPVTEITDVLRDRRARLASFGDYSALDFPYDVAAKTGTSKSFRDNWTVGFSSAVTVGVWVGNFDGSPMQDVSGVTGAGPIFHAVMEAAMRTRTPGALVGDRPGEHRVALCALSGARASHACPHQIHEWVPLGVVSPGGATAEAELPSCEWHVPVRIDVRNGLRAGPACLAADTETRVYESLPPEYDAWAATEKRPNIPESSPFCPAADVPHASGPSASATLDIRKPLDGLKLVLDPDRPREAQSYDVEVVAPASVKKVTLRVDGERFATLGRPFVFEWPLALGKHTFVAQADGVPDSAAVSVTVRE
;
A
#
# COMPACT_ATOMS: atom_id res chain seq x y z
N MET A 1 -101.32 6.65 -5.16
CA MET A 1 -100.27 5.60 -5.23
C MET A 1 -99.05 6.03 -6.07
N TRP A 2 -99.23 6.63 -7.26
CA TRP A 2 -98.14 7.02 -8.18
C TRP A 2 -97.19 8.13 -7.68
N ALA A 3 -97.66 9.08 -6.85
CA ALA A 3 -96.82 10.13 -6.27
C ALA A 3 -95.80 9.58 -5.23
N ARG A 4 -96.17 8.55 -4.45
CA ARG A 4 -95.25 7.87 -3.52
C ARG A 4 -94.18 7.05 -4.23
N ILE A 5 -94.50 6.48 -5.39
CA ILE A 5 -93.54 5.72 -6.23
C ILE A 5 -92.53 6.67 -6.90
N ARG A 6 -92.98 7.82 -7.44
CA ARG A 6 -92.09 8.86 -7.99
C ARG A 6 -91.15 9.48 -6.94
N GLY A 7 -91.64 9.69 -5.71
CA GLY A 7 -90.81 10.16 -4.60
C GLY A 7 -89.71 9.16 -4.23
N ARG A 8 -90.04 7.86 -4.12
CA ARG A 8 -89.05 6.80 -3.87
C ARG A 8 -88.06 6.64 -5.02
N LEU A 9 -88.49 6.73 -6.27
CA LEU A 9 -87.62 6.69 -7.44
C LEU A 9 -86.65 7.86 -7.50
N ARG A 10 -87.06 9.08 -7.11
CA ARG A 10 -86.18 10.25 -7.02
C ARG A 10 -85.14 10.12 -5.91
N VAL A 11 -85.52 9.59 -4.75
CA VAL A 11 -84.59 9.32 -3.64
C VAL A 11 -83.58 8.23 -4.03
N ILE A 12 -84.03 7.17 -4.71
CA ILE A 12 -83.15 6.11 -5.22
C ILE A 12 -82.21 6.67 -6.31
N ALA A 13 -82.71 7.47 -7.24
CA ALA A 13 -81.89 8.08 -8.29
C ALA A 13 -80.87 9.07 -7.72
N PHE A 14 -81.26 9.87 -6.71
CA PHE A 14 -80.34 10.78 -6.02
C PHE A 14 -79.29 10.01 -5.22
N ALA A 15 -79.68 8.95 -4.50
CA ALA A 15 -78.74 8.08 -3.79
C ALA A 15 -77.78 7.35 -4.75
N LEU A 16 -78.25 6.93 -5.92
CA LEU A 16 -77.41 6.38 -6.99
C LEU A 16 -76.45 7.42 -7.58
N ALA A 17 -76.92 8.65 -7.82
CA ALA A 17 -76.07 9.72 -8.30
C ALA A 17 -74.97 10.06 -7.26
N LEU A 18 -75.33 10.13 -5.98
CA LEU A 18 -74.40 10.36 -4.89
C LEU A 18 -73.37 9.22 -4.76
N SER A 19 -73.78 7.96 -4.92
CA SER A 19 -72.88 6.81 -4.84
C SER A 19 -71.90 6.70 -6.03
N VAL A 20 -72.22 7.36 -7.15
CA VAL A 20 -71.31 7.47 -8.30
C VAL A 20 -70.35 8.67 -8.16
N VAL A 21 -70.80 9.79 -7.59
CA VAL A 21 -70.02 11.05 -7.50
C VAL A 21 -69.15 11.14 -6.25
N LEU A 22 -69.60 10.63 -5.10
CA LEU A 22 -68.86 10.72 -3.84
C LEU A 22 -67.52 9.96 -3.84
N PRO A 23 -67.40 8.74 -4.40
CA PRO A 23 -66.12 8.03 -4.43
C PRO A 23 -65.00 8.76 -5.19
N PRO A 24 -65.19 9.24 -6.44
CA PRO A 24 -64.15 9.99 -7.14
C PRO A 24 -63.86 11.35 -6.47
N LEU A 25 -64.88 12.03 -5.93
CA LEU A 25 -64.67 13.28 -5.18
C LEU A 25 -63.85 13.04 -3.91
N GLY A 26 -64.18 12.00 -3.13
CA GLY A 26 -63.44 11.61 -1.94
C GLY A 26 -62.00 11.21 -2.26
N LEU A 27 -61.79 10.51 -3.38
CA LEU A 27 -60.44 10.16 -3.86
C LEU A 27 -59.65 11.40 -4.28
N ALA A 28 -60.28 12.37 -4.95
CA ALA A 28 -59.65 13.63 -5.35
C ALA A 28 -59.26 14.49 -4.13
N ILE A 29 -60.14 14.57 -3.12
CA ILE A 29 -59.83 15.24 -1.84
C ILE A 29 -58.67 14.53 -1.14
N ALA A 30 -58.72 13.20 -1.04
CA ALA A 30 -57.64 12.42 -0.44
C ALA A 30 -56.31 12.62 -1.18
N ALA A 31 -56.33 12.67 -2.52
CA ALA A 31 -55.15 12.94 -3.33
C ALA A 31 -54.61 14.36 -3.08
N ALA A 32 -55.48 15.38 -3.01
CA ALA A 32 -55.08 16.76 -2.74
C ALA A 32 -54.45 16.93 -1.35
N LEU A 33 -54.94 16.19 -0.35
CA LEU A 33 -54.39 16.16 1.01
C LEU A 33 -53.13 15.29 1.15
N THR A 34 -52.84 14.44 0.15
CA THR A 34 -51.66 13.57 0.17
C THR A 34 -50.44 14.35 -0.34
N PRO A 35 -49.37 14.52 0.46
CA PRO A 35 -48.17 15.19 -0.01
C PRO A 35 -47.47 14.38 -1.12
N LEU A 36 -46.99 15.06 -2.16
CA LEU A 36 -46.15 14.43 -3.18
C LEU A 36 -44.79 14.05 -2.55
N PRO A 37 -44.34 12.79 -2.69
CA PRO A 37 -43.04 12.32 -2.21
C PRO A 37 -41.89 13.21 -2.71
N GLU A 38 -40.95 13.54 -1.83
CA GLU A 38 -39.82 14.44 -2.14
C GLU A 38 -38.93 13.86 -3.25
N GLU A 39 -38.81 12.54 -3.30
CA GLU A 39 -38.04 11.80 -4.30
C GLU A 39 -38.55 12.04 -5.74
N LEU A 40 -39.83 12.42 -5.87
CA LEU A 40 -40.46 12.76 -7.15
C LEU A 40 -40.40 14.25 -7.47
N ARG A 41 -40.08 15.12 -6.50
CA ARG A 41 -39.94 16.58 -6.71
C ARG A 41 -38.57 16.97 -7.24
N SER A 42 -37.54 16.33 -6.70
CA SER A 42 -36.13 16.62 -7.01
C SER A 42 -35.50 15.62 -8.00
N SER A 43 -36.24 14.57 -8.41
CA SER A 43 -35.78 13.58 -9.39
C SER A 43 -34.41 12.99 -9.08
N THR A 44 -34.06 12.77 -7.80
CA THR A 44 -32.70 12.35 -7.43
C THR A 44 -32.42 10.93 -7.98
N PRO A 45 -31.60 10.78 -9.03
CA PRO A 45 -31.36 9.48 -9.65
C PRO A 45 -30.50 8.66 -8.68
N THR A 46 -30.94 7.44 -8.36
CA THR A 46 -30.16 6.53 -7.51
C THR A 46 -29.60 5.39 -8.34
N SER A 47 -28.27 5.32 -8.44
CA SER A 47 -27.55 4.25 -9.14
C SER A 47 -26.49 3.63 -8.23
N SER A 48 -26.22 2.35 -8.44
CA SER A 48 -25.06 1.65 -7.90
C SER A 48 -23.77 2.26 -8.43
N VAL A 49 -22.77 2.38 -7.57
CA VAL A 49 -21.46 2.89 -7.97
C VAL A 49 -20.71 1.80 -8.72
N ARG A 50 -20.32 2.08 -9.96
CA ARG A 50 -19.50 1.19 -10.79
C ARG A 50 -18.05 1.64 -10.78
N PHE A 51 -17.18 0.81 -10.26
CA PHE A 51 -15.73 1.01 -10.33
C PHE A 51 -15.21 0.31 -11.57
N VAL A 52 -14.47 1.05 -12.39
CA VAL A 52 -13.84 0.54 -13.60
C VAL A 52 -12.34 0.77 -13.55
N ASP A 53 -11.60 -0.05 -14.28
CA ASP A 53 -10.17 0.12 -14.50
C ASP A 53 -9.89 1.29 -15.46
N ARG A 54 -8.62 1.55 -15.75
CA ARG A 54 -8.17 2.66 -16.61
C ARG A 54 -8.60 2.52 -18.08
N ASP A 55 -8.98 1.32 -18.51
CA ASP A 55 -9.43 0.98 -19.87
C ASP A 55 -10.97 0.86 -19.95
N GLY A 56 -11.66 1.03 -18.82
CA GLY A 56 -13.12 1.01 -18.72
C GLY A 56 -13.73 -0.36 -18.39
N ASN A 57 -12.93 -1.40 -18.14
CA ASN A 57 -13.42 -2.71 -17.72
C ASN A 57 -13.97 -2.63 -16.30
N LEU A 58 -15.08 -3.32 -16.03
CA LEU A 58 -15.70 -3.33 -14.71
C LEU A 58 -14.79 -4.05 -13.71
N LEU A 59 -14.42 -3.36 -12.63
CA LEU A 59 -13.74 -3.95 -11.47
C LEU A 59 -14.75 -4.43 -10.45
N ARG A 60 -15.75 -3.59 -10.11
CA ARG A 60 -16.78 -3.92 -9.13
C ARG A 60 -18.00 -3.02 -9.31
N GLU A 61 -19.17 -3.57 -9.02
CA GLU A 61 -20.41 -2.81 -8.88
C GLU A 61 -20.85 -2.85 -7.41
N ALA A 62 -20.84 -1.69 -6.75
CA ALA A 62 -21.25 -1.56 -5.36
C ALA A 62 -22.77 -1.62 -5.23
N ARG A 63 -23.26 -2.38 -4.24
CA ARG A 63 -24.68 -2.41 -3.90
C ARG A 63 -25.06 -1.12 -3.18
N LEU A 64 -26.31 -0.72 -3.35
CA LEU A 64 -26.93 0.33 -2.53
C LEU A 64 -27.15 -0.17 -1.09
N ASP A 65 -27.51 0.74 -0.19
CA ASP A 65 -27.75 0.43 1.23
C ASP A 65 -28.86 -0.60 1.45
N ASP A 66 -29.84 -0.65 0.54
CA ASP A 66 -30.91 -1.65 0.53
C ASP A 66 -30.48 -3.01 -0.06
N GLY A 67 -29.20 -3.16 -0.40
CA GLY A 67 -28.61 -4.35 -1.00
C GLY A 67 -28.90 -4.51 -2.49
N ALA A 68 -29.64 -3.59 -3.12
CA ALA A 68 -29.97 -3.67 -4.54
C ALA A 68 -28.81 -3.16 -5.43
N ARG A 69 -28.73 -3.73 -6.63
CA ARG A 69 -28.07 -3.08 -7.76
C ARG A 69 -29.09 -2.25 -8.51
N ALA A 70 -28.76 -0.99 -8.76
CA ALA A 70 -29.62 -0.08 -9.51
C ALA A 70 -28.84 0.65 -10.58
N ARG A 71 -29.48 0.91 -11.71
CA ARG A 71 -28.93 1.77 -12.76
C ARG A 71 -30.04 2.62 -13.32
N TRP A 72 -29.97 3.91 -13.02
CA TRP A 72 -30.90 4.87 -13.59
C TRP A 72 -30.68 4.98 -15.09
N VAL A 73 -31.77 4.94 -15.86
CA VAL A 73 -31.78 5.11 -17.31
C VAL A 73 -32.89 6.11 -17.65
N PRO A 74 -32.58 7.26 -18.28
CA PRO A 74 -33.59 8.18 -18.79
C PRO A 74 -34.54 7.44 -19.75
N LEU A 75 -35.83 7.81 -19.78
CA LEU A 75 -36.81 7.09 -20.59
C LEU A 75 -36.43 7.03 -22.08
N ALA A 76 -35.82 8.10 -22.59
CA ALA A 76 -35.33 8.18 -23.97
C ALA A 76 -34.26 7.11 -24.31
N GLU A 77 -33.53 6.60 -23.31
CA GLU A 77 -32.53 5.55 -23.46
C GLU A 77 -33.07 4.14 -23.18
N VAL A 78 -34.33 4.00 -22.77
CA VAL A 78 -34.93 2.68 -22.53
C VAL A 78 -35.30 1.97 -23.84
N GLY A 79 -35.63 2.73 -24.88
CA GLY A 79 -36.15 2.21 -26.15
C GLY A 79 -37.65 1.92 -26.12
N GLU A 80 -38.24 1.78 -27.31
CA GLU A 80 -39.70 1.64 -27.46
C GLU A 80 -40.22 0.24 -27.07
N LEU A 81 -39.46 -0.81 -27.37
CA LEU A 81 -39.90 -2.20 -27.13
C LEU A 81 -40.14 -2.50 -25.64
N PRO A 82 -39.25 -2.13 -24.70
CA PRO A 82 -39.51 -2.41 -23.28
C PRO A 82 -40.68 -1.61 -22.73
N VAL A 83 -40.88 -0.38 -23.19
CA VAL A 83 -42.03 0.45 -22.79
C VAL A 83 -43.33 -0.16 -23.31
N ALA A 84 -43.39 -0.50 -24.60
CA ALA A 84 -44.58 -1.11 -25.21
C ALA A 84 -44.92 -2.47 -24.58
N ALA A 85 -43.92 -3.30 -24.30
CA ALA A 85 -44.10 -4.58 -23.62
C ALA A 85 -44.64 -4.40 -22.19
N LEU A 86 -44.14 -3.42 -21.44
CA LEU A 86 -44.62 -3.11 -20.09
C LEU A 86 -46.08 -2.64 -20.11
N LEU A 87 -46.43 -1.71 -21.01
CA LEU A 87 -47.79 -1.19 -21.14
C LEU A 87 -48.79 -2.29 -21.50
N ALA A 88 -48.46 -3.14 -22.48
CA ALA A 88 -49.30 -4.28 -22.86
C ALA A 88 -49.46 -5.32 -21.73
N ALA A 89 -48.42 -5.50 -20.91
CA ALA A 89 -48.44 -6.47 -19.82
C ALA A 89 -49.21 -5.99 -18.57
N GLU A 90 -49.06 -4.72 -18.20
CA GLU A 90 -49.48 -4.20 -16.89
C GLU A 90 -50.57 -3.12 -16.96
N ASP A 91 -50.59 -2.23 -17.97
CA ASP A 91 -51.50 -1.09 -18.01
C ASP A 91 -51.76 -0.55 -19.44
N ARG A 92 -52.60 -1.25 -20.21
CA ARG A 92 -52.91 -0.92 -21.62
C ARG A 92 -53.45 0.51 -21.81
N ARG A 93 -54.17 1.04 -20.83
CA ARG A 93 -54.83 2.36 -20.90
C ARG A 93 -54.09 3.42 -20.11
N PHE A 94 -52.80 3.23 -19.88
CA PHE A 94 -51.98 4.11 -19.06
C PHE A 94 -52.12 5.60 -19.40
N HIS A 95 -52.23 5.93 -20.69
CA HIS A 95 -52.38 7.30 -21.18
C HIS A 95 -53.81 7.85 -21.08
N GLU A 96 -54.82 7.01 -20.86
CA GLU A 96 -56.25 7.39 -20.85
C GLU A 96 -56.79 7.71 -19.43
N HIS A 97 -56.09 7.30 -18.36
CA HIS A 97 -56.54 7.48 -16.98
C HIS A 97 -55.61 8.41 -16.17
N HIS A 98 -56.10 8.90 -15.02
CA HIS A 98 -55.36 9.81 -14.13
C HIS A 98 -54.98 9.12 -12.80
N GLY A 99 -54.12 8.11 -12.91
CA GLY A 99 -53.56 7.37 -11.78
C GLY A 99 -54.37 6.13 -11.39
N VAL A 100 -55.69 6.18 -11.47
CA VAL A 100 -56.58 5.03 -11.28
C VAL A 100 -57.45 4.86 -12.51
N ASP A 101 -57.55 3.63 -13.03
CA ASP A 101 -58.43 3.28 -14.14
C ASP A 101 -59.81 2.81 -13.61
N PRO A 102 -60.87 3.63 -13.72
CA PRO A 102 -62.20 3.29 -13.19
C PRO A 102 -62.80 2.06 -13.86
N ILE A 103 -62.55 1.89 -15.16
CA ILE A 103 -63.07 0.77 -15.93
C ILE A 103 -62.32 -0.53 -15.52
N ALA A 104 -61.02 -0.45 -15.21
CA ALA A 104 -60.29 -1.59 -14.67
C ALA A 104 -60.78 -1.99 -13.27
N VAL A 105 -61.09 -1.02 -12.42
CA VAL A 105 -61.65 -1.26 -11.08
C VAL A 105 -63.00 -1.96 -11.17
N VAL A 106 -63.94 -1.46 -11.99
CA VAL A 106 -65.27 -2.07 -12.17
C VAL A 106 -65.16 -3.47 -12.76
N ARG A 107 -64.34 -3.66 -13.81
CA ARG A 107 -64.07 -4.97 -14.41
C ARG A 107 -63.51 -5.97 -13.39
N ALA A 108 -62.54 -5.56 -12.59
CA ALA A 108 -61.94 -6.41 -11.58
C ALA A 108 -62.92 -6.75 -10.46
N ALA A 109 -63.73 -5.79 -10.00
CA ALA A 109 -64.76 -6.01 -8.99
C ALA A 109 -65.80 -7.03 -9.48
N LEU A 110 -66.31 -6.86 -10.71
CA LEU A 110 -67.27 -7.80 -11.32
C LEU A 110 -66.68 -9.20 -11.50
N SER A 111 -65.43 -9.29 -11.95
CA SER A 111 -64.72 -10.57 -12.11
C SER A 111 -64.49 -11.28 -10.78
N ASN A 112 -64.11 -10.55 -9.73
CA ASN A 112 -63.81 -11.11 -8.42
C ASN A 112 -65.10 -11.54 -7.69
N ALA A 113 -66.18 -10.77 -7.83
CA ALA A 113 -67.49 -11.14 -7.31
C ALA A 113 -68.01 -12.42 -7.96
N ARG A 114 -67.90 -12.54 -9.29
CA ARG A 114 -68.33 -13.74 -10.02
C ARG A 114 -67.52 -15.00 -9.68
N ARG A 115 -66.23 -14.85 -9.35
CA ARG A 115 -65.32 -15.98 -9.12
C ARG A 115 -65.05 -16.28 -7.65
N LEU A 116 -65.66 -15.52 -6.73
CA LEU A 116 -65.50 -15.60 -5.27
C LEU A 116 -64.03 -15.63 -4.79
N ARG A 117 -63.11 -15.18 -5.63
CA ARG A 117 -61.67 -15.10 -5.36
C ARG A 117 -61.05 -13.99 -6.20
N VAL A 118 -59.90 -13.48 -5.77
CA VAL A 118 -59.18 -12.43 -6.52
C VAL A 118 -58.53 -13.06 -7.76
N VAL A 119 -59.08 -12.78 -8.95
CA VAL A 119 -58.59 -13.34 -10.22
C VAL A 119 -57.96 -12.29 -11.12
N SER A 120 -58.45 -11.04 -11.06
CA SER A 120 -57.91 -9.91 -11.84
C SER A 120 -57.49 -8.76 -10.94
N GLY A 121 -56.32 -8.20 -11.20
CA GLY A 121 -55.86 -6.94 -10.61
C GLY A 121 -56.54 -5.73 -11.26
N ALA A 122 -56.64 -4.65 -10.49
CA ALA A 122 -57.09 -3.31 -10.94
C ALA A 122 -56.00 -2.24 -10.75
N SER A 123 -54.77 -2.65 -10.43
CA SER A 123 -53.66 -1.73 -10.14
C SER A 123 -53.05 -1.24 -11.45
N THR A 124 -53.02 0.07 -11.63
CA THR A 124 -52.32 0.78 -12.72
C THR A 124 -50.82 0.87 -12.45
N LEU A 125 -50.02 1.28 -13.45
CA LEU A 125 -48.59 1.53 -13.24
C LEU A 125 -48.35 2.61 -12.17
N THR A 126 -49.15 3.70 -12.18
CA THR A 126 -49.04 4.77 -11.18
C THR A 126 -49.35 4.27 -9.76
N MET A 127 -50.32 3.36 -9.59
CA MET A 127 -50.57 2.70 -8.30
C MET A 127 -49.42 1.79 -7.86
N GLN A 128 -48.81 1.07 -8.80
CA GLN A 128 -47.65 0.25 -8.49
C GLN A 128 -46.42 1.10 -8.11
N LEU A 129 -46.22 2.26 -8.75
CA LEU A 129 -45.21 3.24 -8.38
C LEU A 129 -45.48 3.79 -6.97
N ALA A 130 -46.71 4.20 -6.67
CA ALA A 130 -47.12 4.68 -5.35
C ALA A 130 -46.81 3.65 -4.25
N ARG A 131 -47.14 2.37 -4.50
CA ARG A 131 -46.84 1.26 -3.60
C ARG A 131 -45.34 1.02 -3.41
N THR A 132 -44.54 1.25 -4.44
CA THR A 132 -43.07 1.09 -4.38
C THR A 132 -42.44 2.21 -3.55
N LEU A 133 -42.92 3.44 -3.69
CA LEU A 133 -42.42 4.61 -2.96
C LEU A 133 -42.85 4.62 -1.49
N ARG A 134 -44.09 4.22 -1.22
CA ARG A 134 -44.68 4.22 0.13
C ARG A 134 -45.43 2.90 0.36
N PRO A 135 -44.73 1.82 0.76
CA PRO A 135 -45.36 0.53 1.04
C PRO A 135 -46.45 0.66 2.10
N ARG A 136 -47.61 0.04 1.84
CA ARG A 136 -48.75 0.02 2.78
C ARG A 136 -49.16 -1.43 3.11
N PRO A 137 -49.77 -1.68 4.27
CA PRO A 137 -50.39 -2.96 4.57
C PRO A 137 -51.41 -3.35 3.48
N LYS A 138 -51.52 -4.66 3.18
CA LYS A 138 -52.46 -5.19 2.16
C LYS A 138 -53.91 -5.19 2.66
N THR A 139 -54.39 -4.04 3.12
CA THR A 139 -55.77 -3.81 3.58
C THR A 139 -56.51 -2.94 2.58
N LEU A 140 -57.84 -2.87 2.69
CA LEU A 140 -58.65 -1.99 1.85
C LEU A 140 -58.23 -0.51 2.02
N PHE A 141 -57.92 -0.10 3.26
CA PHE A 141 -57.44 1.24 3.56
C PHE A 141 -56.05 1.52 2.96
N GLY A 142 -55.14 0.54 3.03
CA GLY A 142 -53.84 0.64 2.36
C GLY A 142 -54.00 0.84 0.85
N LYS A 143 -54.92 0.12 0.23
CA LYS A 143 -55.22 0.24 -1.21
C LYS A 143 -55.87 1.58 -1.59
N LEU A 144 -56.76 2.11 -0.76
CA LEU A 144 -57.32 3.47 -0.95
C LEU A 144 -56.23 4.55 -0.82
N SER A 145 -55.29 4.36 0.11
CA SER A 145 -54.13 5.26 0.27
C SER A 145 -53.21 5.20 -0.95
N GLU A 146 -52.98 4.01 -1.53
CA GLU A 146 -52.24 3.84 -2.79
C GLU A 146 -52.94 4.54 -3.96
N MET A 147 -54.27 4.43 -4.05
CA MET A 147 -55.08 5.11 -5.08
C MET A 147 -54.96 6.63 -4.94
N ALA A 148 -55.09 7.17 -3.72
CA ALA A 148 -54.97 8.61 -3.49
C ALA A 148 -53.57 9.14 -3.86
N LEU A 149 -52.52 8.42 -3.48
CA LEU A 149 -51.15 8.77 -3.86
C LEU A 149 -50.92 8.64 -5.37
N ALA A 150 -51.49 7.61 -6.02
CA ALA A 150 -51.39 7.45 -7.47
C ALA A 150 -52.05 8.60 -8.22
N THR A 151 -53.26 8.98 -7.84
CA THR A 151 -53.95 10.15 -8.41
C THR A 151 -53.14 11.43 -8.17
N ARG A 152 -52.53 11.59 -6.98
CA ARG A 152 -51.66 12.73 -6.69
C ARG A 152 -50.41 12.77 -7.57
N ILE A 153 -49.77 11.62 -7.81
CA ILE A 153 -48.60 11.51 -8.69
C ILE A 153 -48.97 11.86 -10.13
N ASP A 154 -50.06 11.29 -10.65
CA ASP A 154 -50.52 11.52 -12.03
C ASP A 154 -50.95 12.97 -12.28
N ALA A 155 -51.51 13.63 -11.25
CA ALA A 155 -51.83 15.06 -11.31
C ALA A 155 -50.58 15.97 -11.23
N SER A 156 -49.43 15.46 -10.79
CA SER A 156 -48.21 16.28 -10.56
C SER A 156 -47.11 16.06 -11.60
N LEU A 157 -47.10 14.93 -12.31
CA LEU A 157 -46.02 14.53 -13.22
C LEU A 157 -46.57 14.16 -14.61
N SER A 158 -45.76 14.30 -15.65
CA SER A 158 -46.12 13.80 -16.99
C SER A 158 -46.10 12.27 -17.05
N LYS A 159 -46.80 11.68 -18.03
CA LYS A 159 -46.85 10.22 -18.22
C LYS A 159 -45.48 9.62 -18.50
N GLU A 160 -44.66 10.32 -19.27
CA GLU A 160 -43.27 9.97 -19.56
C GLU A 160 -42.46 9.95 -18.27
N ARG A 161 -42.61 10.97 -17.42
CA ARG A 161 -41.92 11.01 -16.13
C ARG A 161 -42.34 9.86 -15.22
N ILE A 162 -43.62 9.52 -15.18
CA ILE A 162 -44.12 8.40 -14.38
C ILE A 162 -43.55 7.06 -14.88
N LEU A 163 -43.45 6.87 -16.20
CA LEU A 163 -42.81 5.69 -16.78
C LEU A 163 -41.33 5.60 -16.41
N GLU A 164 -40.60 6.71 -16.51
CA GLU A 164 -39.18 6.77 -16.12
C GLU A 164 -39.00 6.40 -14.64
N GLU A 165 -39.78 7.01 -13.76
CA GLU A 165 -39.75 6.74 -12.31
C GLU A 165 -40.10 5.29 -12.00
N TYR A 166 -41.11 4.74 -12.67
CA TYR A 166 -41.53 3.35 -12.48
C TYR A 166 -40.45 2.37 -12.92
N LEU A 167 -39.96 2.53 -14.15
CA LEU A 167 -38.97 1.65 -14.77
C LEU A 167 -37.64 1.65 -14.02
N ASN A 168 -37.29 2.71 -13.30
CA ASN A 168 -36.05 2.80 -12.53
C ASN A 168 -36.19 2.35 -11.06
N ARG A 169 -37.41 2.26 -10.51
CA ARG A 169 -37.64 1.92 -9.10
C ARG A 169 -38.19 0.52 -8.85
N VAL A 170 -38.88 -0.06 -9.83
CA VAL A 170 -39.47 -1.38 -9.65
C VAL A 170 -38.40 -2.48 -9.63
N SER A 171 -38.65 -3.57 -8.90
CA SER A 171 -37.75 -4.72 -8.88
C SER A 171 -37.97 -5.61 -10.10
N PHE A 172 -36.86 -6.02 -10.73
CA PHE A 172 -36.82 -6.97 -11.85
C PHE A 172 -36.12 -8.28 -11.48
N GLY A 173 -35.84 -8.48 -10.19
CA GLY A 173 -35.26 -9.71 -9.69
C GLY A 173 -34.71 -9.54 -8.29
N PRO A 174 -34.21 -10.64 -7.69
CA PRO A 174 -33.50 -10.58 -6.42
C PRO A 174 -32.34 -9.58 -6.50
N ASN A 175 -32.39 -8.53 -5.68
CA ASN A 175 -31.39 -7.46 -5.62
C ASN A 175 -31.17 -6.69 -6.94
N LEU A 176 -32.17 -6.68 -7.84
CA LEU A 176 -32.14 -5.89 -9.09
C LEU A 176 -33.28 -4.88 -9.09
N ARG A 177 -32.92 -3.60 -9.10
CA ARG A 177 -33.85 -2.48 -9.11
C ARG A 177 -33.68 -1.67 -10.38
N GLY A 178 -34.77 -1.52 -11.11
CA GLY A 178 -34.83 -0.81 -12.37
C GLY A 178 -34.43 -1.63 -13.60
N ILE A 179 -34.95 -1.22 -14.76
CA ILE A 179 -34.77 -1.92 -16.04
C ILE A 179 -33.32 -1.90 -16.52
N GLY A 180 -32.59 -0.80 -16.24
CA GLY A 180 -31.18 -0.68 -16.57
C GLY A 180 -30.32 -1.75 -15.88
N ALA A 181 -30.54 -1.96 -14.58
CA ALA A 181 -29.81 -2.98 -13.82
C ALA A 181 -30.20 -4.40 -14.29
N ALA A 182 -31.48 -4.62 -14.59
CA ALA A 182 -31.99 -5.91 -15.04
C ALA A 182 -31.44 -6.31 -16.42
N SER A 183 -31.51 -5.40 -17.39
CA SER A 183 -31.02 -5.59 -18.76
C SER A 183 -29.54 -5.97 -18.76
N HIS A 184 -28.73 -5.24 -18.00
CA HIS A 184 -27.31 -5.55 -17.87
C HIS A 184 -27.04 -6.82 -17.09
N ALA A 185 -27.78 -7.11 -16.01
CA ALA A 185 -27.55 -8.30 -15.20
C ALA A 185 -27.96 -9.61 -15.89
N TYR A 186 -29.03 -9.59 -16.67
CA TYR A 186 -29.51 -10.80 -17.35
C TYR A 186 -28.92 -10.97 -18.75
N PHE A 187 -28.70 -9.89 -19.52
CA PHE A 187 -28.33 -9.97 -20.94
C PHE A 187 -27.03 -9.23 -21.29
N GLY A 188 -26.48 -8.41 -20.38
CA GLY A 188 -25.29 -7.60 -20.66
C GLY A 188 -25.53 -6.41 -21.60
N LYS A 189 -26.79 -6.10 -21.93
CA LYS A 189 -27.18 -5.08 -22.92
C LYS A 189 -27.75 -3.82 -22.27
N ALA A 190 -27.71 -2.68 -22.97
CA ALA A 190 -28.52 -1.54 -22.60
C ALA A 190 -30.01 -1.83 -22.92
N PRO A 191 -30.97 -1.24 -22.19
CA PRO A 191 -32.39 -1.56 -22.39
C PRO A 191 -32.89 -1.31 -23.82
N LYS A 192 -32.38 -0.27 -24.50
CA LYS A 192 -32.72 0.03 -25.90
C LYS A 192 -32.26 -1.04 -26.91
N ASP A 193 -31.28 -1.85 -26.53
CA ASP A 193 -30.69 -2.91 -27.38
C ASP A 193 -31.32 -4.28 -27.12
N LEU A 194 -32.38 -4.34 -26.29
CA LEU A 194 -33.10 -5.58 -26.00
C LEU A 194 -33.91 -6.06 -27.20
N SER A 195 -33.89 -7.37 -27.43
CA SER A 195 -34.79 -8.01 -28.40
C SER A 195 -36.25 -7.92 -27.92
N LEU A 196 -37.20 -8.13 -28.83
CA LEU A 196 -38.62 -8.20 -28.48
C LEU A 196 -38.88 -9.29 -27.41
N ALA A 197 -38.19 -10.43 -27.50
CA ALA A 197 -38.32 -11.52 -26.55
C ALA A 197 -37.76 -11.14 -25.17
N GLU A 198 -36.61 -10.48 -25.12
CA GLU A 198 -35.97 -10.01 -23.89
C GLU A 198 -36.80 -8.89 -23.21
N ALA A 199 -37.31 -7.93 -24.00
CA ALA A 199 -38.18 -6.86 -23.53
C ALA A 199 -39.50 -7.41 -22.92
N ALA A 200 -40.15 -8.34 -23.63
CA ALA A 200 -41.37 -9.01 -23.14
C ALA A 200 -41.11 -9.84 -21.88
N LEU A 201 -39.94 -10.47 -21.80
CA LEU A 201 -39.52 -11.21 -20.61
C LEU A 201 -39.36 -10.26 -19.41
N LEU A 202 -38.60 -9.16 -19.53
CA LEU A 202 -38.40 -8.21 -18.42
C LEU A 202 -39.72 -7.57 -17.97
N ALA A 203 -40.58 -7.16 -18.89
CA ALA A 203 -41.92 -6.64 -18.57
C ALA A 203 -42.75 -7.67 -17.77
N GLY A 204 -42.61 -8.95 -18.11
CA GLY A 204 -43.27 -10.05 -17.42
C GLY A 204 -42.75 -10.29 -15.99
N VAL A 205 -41.46 -10.05 -15.76
CA VAL A 205 -40.77 -10.31 -14.47
C VAL A 205 -41.28 -9.39 -13.36
N VAL A 206 -41.64 -8.14 -13.68
CA VAL A 206 -42.08 -7.12 -12.73
C VAL A 206 -43.22 -7.60 -11.81
N ARG A 207 -44.15 -8.40 -12.34
CA ARG A 207 -45.29 -8.95 -11.56
C ARG A 207 -44.86 -9.87 -10.42
N GLY A 208 -43.71 -10.52 -10.56
CA GLY A 208 -43.20 -11.49 -9.59
C GLY A 208 -41.69 -11.63 -9.72
N PRO A 209 -40.90 -10.65 -9.24
CA PRO A 209 -39.49 -10.54 -9.59
C PRO A 209 -38.67 -11.78 -9.21
N ALA A 210 -38.91 -12.35 -8.02
CA ALA A 210 -38.27 -13.59 -7.60
C ALA A 210 -38.84 -14.85 -8.28
N LEU A 211 -40.12 -14.82 -8.65
CA LEU A 211 -40.86 -15.97 -9.21
C LEU A 211 -40.52 -16.22 -10.69
N TYR A 212 -40.29 -15.13 -11.43
CA TYR A 212 -40.07 -15.13 -12.87
C TYR A 212 -38.63 -14.79 -13.26
N ALA A 213 -37.72 -14.64 -12.29
CA ALA A 213 -36.29 -14.40 -12.55
C ALA A 213 -35.73 -15.49 -13.50
N PRO A 214 -35.24 -15.12 -14.70
CA PRO A 214 -34.89 -16.09 -15.75
C PRO A 214 -33.68 -16.97 -15.40
N ASP A 215 -32.76 -16.47 -14.56
CA ASP A 215 -31.61 -17.19 -14.03
C ASP A 215 -31.97 -18.26 -12.98
N ARG A 216 -33.09 -18.08 -12.27
CA ARG A 216 -33.55 -19.01 -11.22
C ARG A 216 -34.71 -19.91 -11.65
N ASN A 217 -35.62 -19.40 -12.48
CA ASN A 217 -36.88 -20.05 -12.85
C ASN A 217 -37.17 -19.94 -14.37
N PRO A 218 -36.31 -20.49 -15.25
CA PRO A 218 -36.38 -20.27 -16.70
C PRO A 218 -37.72 -20.73 -17.32
N ALA A 219 -38.30 -21.83 -16.84
CA ALA A 219 -39.59 -22.32 -17.36
C ALA A 219 -40.76 -21.36 -17.05
N ARG A 220 -40.82 -20.82 -15.83
CA ARG A 220 -41.84 -19.81 -15.45
C ARG A 220 -41.62 -18.50 -16.18
N ALA A 221 -40.36 -18.11 -16.34
CA ALA A 221 -39.95 -16.93 -17.10
C ALA A 221 -40.40 -17.02 -18.57
N LYS A 222 -40.19 -18.18 -19.21
CA LYS A 222 -40.63 -18.46 -20.60
C LYS A 222 -42.15 -18.38 -20.74
N ALA A 223 -42.90 -19.02 -19.85
CA ALA A 223 -44.37 -18.94 -19.87
C ALA A 223 -44.88 -17.51 -19.67
N ARG A 224 -44.20 -16.74 -18.80
CA ARG A 224 -44.55 -15.33 -18.55
C ARG A 224 -44.21 -14.44 -19.74
N ARG A 225 -43.08 -14.64 -20.42
CA ARG A 225 -42.73 -13.98 -21.69
C ARG A 225 -43.80 -14.25 -22.75
N ALA A 226 -44.17 -15.50 -22.97
CA ALA A 226 -45.19 -15.88 -23.95
C ALA A 226 -46.54 -15.20 -23.68
N PHE A 227 -46.91 -15.03 -22.41
CA PHE A 227 -48.09 -14.26 -22.01
C PHE A 227 -48.00 -12.79 -22.44
N VAL A 228 -46.84 -12.13 -22.23
CA VAL A 228 -46.64 -10.72 -22.61
C VAL A 228 -46.65 -10.56 -24.12
N LEU A 229 -45.96 -11.44 -24.87
CA LEU A 229 -45.96 -11.42 -26.32
C LEU A 229 -47.37 -11.59 -26.91
N ARG A 230 -48.19 -12.48 -26.34
CA ARG A 230 -49.59 -12.62 -26.75
C ARG A 230 -50.39 -11.34 -26.50
N ARG A 231 -50.19 -10.68 -25.35
CA ARG A 231 -50.84 -9.41 -25.04
C ARG A 231 -50.45 -8.31 -26.02
N MET A 232 -49.17 -8.21 -26.36
CA MET A 232 -48.69 -7.25 -27.36
C MET A 232 -49.34 -7.48 -28.73
N ALA A 233 -49.57 -8.75 -29.12
CA ALA A 233 -50.26 -9.07 -30.36
C ALA A 233 -51.77 -8.75 -30.29
N GLU A 234 -52.45 -9.10 -29.18
CA GLU A 234 -53.86 -8.76 -28.93
C GLU A 234 -54.11 -7.25 -28.95
N ASP A 235 -53.13 -6.47 -28.48
CA ASP A 235 -53.18 -5.00 -28.44
C ASP A 235 -52.72 -4.34 -29.76
N GLY A 236 -52.33 -5.13 -30.77
CA GLY A 236 -51.89 -4.65 -32.09
C GLY A 236 -50.50 -4.00 -32.12
N VAL A 237 -49.70 -4.17 -31.06
CA VAL A 237 -48.33 -3.63 -30.95
C VAL A 237 -47.35 -4.40 -31.84
N ILE A 238 -47.59 -5.71 -32.01
CA ILE A 238 -46.80 -6.59 -32.89
C ILE A 238 -47.76 -7.46 -33.71
N ASP A 239 -47.31 -7.90 -34.89
CA ASP A 239 -48.03 -8.91 -35.66
C ASP A 239 -47.74 -10.33 -35.15
N GLU A 240 -48.52 -11.28 -35.65
CA GLU A 240 -48.43 -12.69 -35.28
C GLU A 240 -47.10 -13.34 -35.69
N ALA A 241 -46.47 -12.87 -36.77
CA ALA A 241 -45.19 -13.38 -37.24
C ALA A 241 -44.04 -12.98 -36.30
N ARG A 242 -44.00 -11.71 -35.86
CA ARG A 242 -43.06 -11.21 -34.85
C ARG A 242 -43.30 -11.87 -33.49
N ARG A 243 -44.56 -12.12 -33.12
CA ARG A 243 -44.92 -12.86 -31.91
C ARG A 243 -44.31 -14.27 -31.93
N ALA A 244 -44.54 -15.02 -33.01
CA ALA A 244 -44.04 -16.38 -33.16
C ALA A 244 -42.50 -16.44 -33.14
N THR A 245 -41.85 -15.49 -33.83
CA THR A 245 -40.38 -15.37 -33.87
C THR A 245 -39.81 -15.11 -32.47
N ALA A 246 -40.35 -14.12 -31.75
CA ALA A 246 -39.88 -13.78 -30.40
C ALA A 246 -40.17 -14.88 -29.36
N ASP A 247 -41.25 -15.65 -29.54
CA ASP A 247 -41.56 -16.77 -28.65
C ASP A 247 -40.59 -17.95 -28.83
N GLY A 248 -40.07 -18.12 -30.05
CA GLY A 248 -39.04 -19.10 -30.40
C GLY A 248 -37.63 -18.75 -29.93
N GLU A 249 -37.35 -17.48 -29.60
CA GLU A 249 -36.02 -17.05 -29.14
C GLU A 249 -35.65 -17.73 -27.80
N PRO A 250 -34.45 -18.34 -27.68
CA PRO A 250 -34.02 -18.96 -26.42
C PRO A 250 -33.74 -17.89 -25.36
N ILE A 251 -34.01 -18.20 -24.09
CA ILE A 251 -33.63 -17.33 -22.96
C ILE A 251 -32.18 -17.63 -22.61
N ALA A 252 -31.25 -16.83 -23.14
CA ALA A 252 -29.83 -16.91 -22.82
C ALA A 252 -29.44 -15.81 -21.83
N THR A 253 -29.13 -16.19 -20.58
CA THR A 253 -28.62 -15.25 -19.57
C THR A 253 -27.11 -15.36 -19.43
N ILE A 254 -26.42 -14.26 -19.15
CA ILE A 254 -24.94 -14.20 -19.02
C ILE A 254 -24.38 -14.88 -17.76
N GLY A 255 -25.23 -15.39 -16.85
CA GLY A 255 -24.80 -16.07 -15.62
C GLY A 255 -24.19 -15.14 -14.54
N PRO A 256 -24.04 -15.61 -13.29
CA PRO A 256 -23.58 -14.78 -12.19
C PRO A 256 -22.04 -14.76 -12.11
N HIS A 257 -21.38 -13.90 -12.89
CA HIS A 257 -19.96 -13.58 -12.68
C HIS A 257 -19.83 -12.09 -12.38
N PRO A 258 -20.13 -11.64 -11.15
CA PRO A 258 -19.90 -10.26 -10.79
C PRO A 258 -18.39 -9.97 -10.89
N ALA A 259 -18.04 -8.91 -11.61
CA ALA A 259 -16.66 -8.44 -11.64
C ALA A 259 -16.16 -8.17 -10.22
N PHE A 260 -14.97 -8.68 -9.91
CA PHE A 260 -14.35 -8.55 -8.60
C PHE A 260 -12.83 -8.35 -8.74
N GLY A 261 -12.43 -7.12 -9.07
CA GLY A 261 -11.04 -6.70 -9.19
C GLY A 261 -10.67 -5.63 -8.16
N ALA A 262 -9.40 -5.61 -7.75
CA ALA A 262 -8.84 -4.66 -6.78
C ALA A 262 -9.74 -4.45 -5.54
N PRO A 263 -10.15 -5.53 -4.84
CA PRO A 263 -11.21 -5.47 -3.83
C PRO A 263 -10.91 -4.52 -2.67
N HIS A 264 -9.65 -4.46 -2.23
CA HIS A 264 -9.17 -3.58 -1.17
C HIS A 264 -9.24 -2.11 -1.57
N LEU A 265 -8.74 -1.76 -2.76
CA LEU A 265 -8.83 -0.38 -3.27
C LEU A 265 -10.29 0.06 -3.36
N VAL A 266 -11.15 -0.77 -3.97
CA VAL A 266 -12.57 -0.42 -4.13
C VAL A 266 -13.25 -0.25 -2.77
N GLN A 267 -12.96 -1.15 -1.81
CA GLN A 267 -13.51 -1.04 -0.46
C GLN A 267 -13.01 0.22 0.25
N GLY A 268 -11.72 0.55 0.12
CA GLY A 268 -11.14 1.76 0.69
C GLY A 268 -11.65 3.05 0.06
N LEU A 269 -11.97 3.04 -1.24
CA LEU A 269 -12.65 4.14 -1.92
C LEU A 269 -14.11 4.27 -1.46
N LEU A 270 -14.81 3.17 -1.23
CA LEU A 270 -16.19 3.19 -0.71
C LEU A 270 -16.25 3.70 0.73
N SER A 271 -15.35 3.24 1.60
CA SER A 271 -15.30 3.66 3.02
C SER A 271 -14.73 5.06 3.21
N GLY A 272 -14.05 5.62 2.20
CA GLY A 272 -13.39 6.92 2.27
C GLY A 272 -11.93 6.87 2.73
N GLY A 273 -11.46 5.75 3.28
CA GLY A 273 -10.10 5.61 3.82
C GLY A 273 -8.98 5.81 2.80
N VAL A 274 -9.24 5.51 1.52
CA VAL A 274 -8.28 5.69 0.41
C VAL A 274 -8.44 7.05 -0.28
N ARG A 275 -9.60 7.71 -0.16
CA ARG A 275 -9.87 8.99 -0.85
C ARG A 275 -8.89 10.09 -0.43
N ALA A 276 -8.44 10.07 0.81
CA ALA A 276 -7.47 11.04 1.35
C ALA A 276 -6.09 10.97 0.69
N LEU A 277 -5.75 9.87 -0.01
CA LEU A 277 -4.46 9.73 -0.72
C LEU A 277 -4.37 10.60 -1.97
N GLN A 278 -5.51 11.06 -2.50
CA GLN A 278 -5.59 11.91 -3.68
C GLN A 278 -6.14 13.28 -3.30
N PRO A 279 -5.28 14.27 -3.04
CA PRO A 279 -5.68 15.65 -2.79
C PRO A 279 -6.57 16.19 -3.92
N GLY A 280 -7.65 16.88 -3.56
CA GLY A 280 -8.59 17.46 -4.53
C GLY A 280 -9.59 16.47 -5.15
N LEU A 281 -9.64 15.21 -4.69
CA LEU A 281 -10.67 14.25 -5.11
C LEU A 281 -12.07 14.70 -4.64
N ALA A 282 -12.82 15.31 -5.54
CA ALA A 282 -14.22 15.64 -5.34
C ALA A 282 -15.08 14.36 -5.47
N TRP A 283 -15.78 13.99 -4.38
CA TRP A 283 -16.67 12.84 -4.37
C TRP A 283 -18.13 13.30 -4.33
N PRO A 284 -18.92 13.10 -5.40
CA PRO A 284 -20.32 13.51 -5.43
C PRO A 284 -21.15 12.68 -4.45
N SER A 285 -22.34 13.17 -4.09
CA SER A 285 -23.28 12.48 -3.21
C SER A 285 -23.91 11.23 -3.86
N ASN A 286 -23.98 11.19 -5.20
CA ASN A 286 -24.60 10.13 -5.99
C ASN A 286 -23.66 9.61 -7.12
N PRO A 287 -22.45 9.12 -6.81
CA PRO A 287 -21.53 8.63 -7.83
C PRO A 287 -22.13 7.40 -8.54
N ALA A 288 -22.20 7.44 -9.87
CA ALA A 288 -22.66 6.32 -10.68
C ALA A 288 -21.50 5.53 -11.30
N ARG A 289 -20.41 6.22 -11.66
CA ARG A 289 -19.22 5.61 -12.25
C ARG A 289 -17.95 6.24 -11.72
N VAL A 290 -16.99 5.41 -11.32
CA VAL A 290 -15.67 5.80 -10.83
C VAL A 290 -14.63 5.13 -11.71
N GLU A 291 -13.89 5.94 -12.48
CA GLU A 291 -12.77 5.50 -13.29
C GLU A 291 -11.50 5.52 -12.43
N THR A 292 -10.99 4.34 -12.10
CA THR A 292 -9.75 4.20 -11.33
C THR A 292 -8.52 4.30 -12.23
N THR A 293 -7.35 4.37 -11.62
CA THR A 293 -6.05 4.30 -12.32
C THR A 293 -5.54 2.88 -12.53
N ILE A 294 -6.22 1.88 -11.95
CA ILE A 294 -5.84 0.47 -11.98
C ILE A 294 -5.75 -0.04 -13.42
N ASP A 295 -4.68 -0.77 -13.70
CA ASP A 295 -4.54 -1.65 -14.86
C ASP A 295 -5.00 -3.06 -14.44
N ALA A 296 -6.13 -3.53 -14.98
CA ALA A 296 -6.70 -4.79 -14.52
C ALA A 296 -5.86 -6.02 -14.89
N SER A 297 -5.03 -5.96 -15.93
CA SER A 297 -4.12 -7.06 -16.26
C SER A 297 -3.01 -7.14 -15.22
N LEU A 298 -2.33 -6.01 -14.98
CA LEU A 298 -1.27 -5.94 -13.98
C LEU A 298 -1.77 -6.26 -12.57
N GLN A 299 -2.97 -5.82 -12.22
CA GLN A 299 -3.63 -6.16 -10.96
C GLN A 299 -3.76 -7.69 -10.80
N ARG A 300 -4.31 -8.39 -11.79
CA ARG A 300 -4.49 -9.86 -11.72
C ARG A 300 -3.16 -10.61 -11.67
N GLU A 301 -2.15 -10.17 -12.42
CA GLU A 301 -0.81 -10.74 -12.38
C GLU A 301 -0.15 -10.54 -11.01
N SER A 302 -0.34 -9.37 -10.40
CA SER A 302 0.14 -9.07 -9.05
C SER A 302 -0.55 -9.93 -7.98
N GLU A 303 -1.88 -10.08 -8.06
CA GLU A 303 -2.65 -10.98 -7.18
C GLU A 303 -2.21 -12.45 -7.33
N ALA A 304 -1.93 -12.89 -8.56
CA ALA A 304 -1.41 -14.23 -8.81
C ALA A 304 0.00 -14.43 -8.22
N ALA A 305 0.91 -13.49 -8.43
CA ALA A 305 2.27 -13.55 -7.87
C ALA A 305 2.25 -13.62 -6.34
N VAL A 306 1.41 -12.79 -5.70
CA VAL A 306 1.20 -12.81 -4.24
C VAL A 306 0.72 -14.19 -3.78
N ARG A 307 -0.34 -14.74 -4.38
CA ARG A 307 -0.89 -16.05 -3.98
C ARG A 307 0.12 -17.18 -4.13
N VAL A 308 0.83 -17.24 -5.25
CA VAL A 308 1.82 -18.29 -5.53
C VAL A 308 2.96 -18.26 -4.52
N ILE A 309 3.45 -17.07 -4.18
CA ILE A 309 4.63 -16.93 -3.31
C ILE A 309 4.25 -17.11 -1.84
N VAL A 310 3.11 -16.59 -1.39
CA VAL A 310 2.61 -16.85 -0.04
C VAL A 310 2.38 -18.35 0.16
N GLU A 311 1.77 -19.05 -0.80
CA GLU A 311 1.56 -20.49 -0.70
C GLU A 311 2.88 -21.26 -0.60
N ARG A 312 3.89 -20.87 -1.39
CA ARG A 312 5.24 -21.46 -1.32
C ARG A 312 5.90 -21.26 0.05
N LEU A 313 5.66 -20.11 0.69
CA LEU A 313 6.28 -19.73 1.95
C LEU A 313 5.43 -20.10 3.18
N ARG A 314 4.24 -20.70 3.00
CA ARG A 314 3.33 -21.09 4.09
C ARG A 314 4.02 -21.96 5.14
N GLY A 315 4.87 -22.90 4.70
CA GLY A 315 5.67 -23.76 5.59
C GLY A 315 6.70 -23.03 6.47
N ARG A 316 6.96 -21.75 6.20
CA ARG A 316 7.85 -20.88 6.97
C ARG A 316 7.08 -19.83 7.80
N GLY A 317 5.77 -20.04 7.97
CA GLY A 317 4.90 -19.17 8.76
C GLY A 317 4.51 -17.87 8.06
N VAL A 318 4.47 -17.84 6.73
CA VAL A 318 3.97 -16.68 5.96
C VAL A 318 2.50 -16.88 5.62
N SER A 319 1.66 -15.88 5.91
CA SER A 319 0.22 -15.91 5.60
C SER A 319 -0.28 -14.72 4.78
N ALA A 320 0.46 -13.61 4.76
CA ALA A 320 0.02 -12.39 4.08
C ALA A 320 1.14 -11.71 3.29
N ALA A 321 0.72 -11.02 2.22
CA ALA A 321 1.56 -10.15 1.43
C ALA A 321 0.71 -9.09 0.72
N SER A 322 1.33 -7.96 0.41
CA SER A 322 0.68 -6.81 -0.22
C SER A 322 1.58 -6.18 -1.25
N VAL A 323 0.98 -5.62 -2.30
CA VAL A 323 1.68 -5.01 -3.45
C VAL A 323 1.02 -3.70 -3.81
N ILE A 324 1.84 -2.70 -4.14
CA ILE A 324 1.41 -1.49 -4.83
C ILE A 324 2.35 -1.21 -6.00
N VAL A 325 1.77 -0.78 -7.13
CA VAL A 325 2.54 -0.32 -8.29
C VAL A 325 2.13 1.11 -8.63
N ILE A 326 3.11 2.00 -8.77
CA ILE A 326 2.92 3.42 -9.05
C ILE A 326 3.58 3.75 -10.40
N ASP A 327 2.87 4.45 -11.27
CA ASP A 327 3.45 5.08 -12.45
C ASP A 327 4.27 6.31 -12.04
N ASN A 328 5.57 6.32 -12.38
CA ASN A 328 6.46 7.36 -11.89
C ASN A 328 6.15 8.73 -12.50
N ALA A 329 5.68 8.78 -13.75
CA ALA A 329 5.42 10.02 -14.45
C ALA A 329 4.13 10.70 -13.96
N THR A 330 3.05 9.92 -13.76
CA THR A 330 1.74 10.49 -13.40
C THR A 330 1.41 10.40 -11.91
N GLY A 331 2.06 9.53 -11.14
CA GLY A 331 1.64 9.20 -9.78
C GLY A 331 0.38 8.32 -9.74
N ASP A 332 -0.02 7.74 -10.88
CA ASP A 332 -1.14 6.81 -10.96
C ASP A 332 -0.83 5.50 -10.23
N VAL A 333 -1.75 5.03 -9.41
CA VAL A 333 -1.66 3.69 -8.84
C VAL A 333 -2.20 2.64 -9.82
N LEU A 334 -1.31 1.84 -10.38
CA LEU A 334 -1.61 0.87 -11.43
C LEU A 334 -2.07 -0.49 -10.88
N ALA A 335 -1.63 -0.87 -9.68
CA ALA A 335 -2.07 -2.08 -8.99
C ALA A 335 -2.09 -1.85 -7.48
N TRP A 336 -3.05 -2.47 -6.79
CA TRP A 336 -3.30 -2.40 -5.36
C TRP A 336 -3.76 -3.78 -4.84
N VAL A 337 -2.84 -4.54 -4.27
CA VAL A 337 -3.11 -5.85 -3.66
C VAL A 337 -2.95 -5.72 -2.15
N GLY A 338 -4.06 -5.67 -1.42
CA GLY A 338 -4.04 -5.57 0.05
C GLY A 338 -3.74 -6.88 0.76
N SER A 339 -4.14 -8.03 0.20
CA SER A 339 -3.89 -9.36 0.76
C SER A 339 -3.99 -10.45 -0.33
N PRO A 340 -3.55 -11.70 -0.05
CA PRO A 340 -3.63 -12.80 -1.02
C PRO A 340 -5.05 -13.24 -1.36
N ASP A 341 -5.94 -13.25 -0.37
CA ASP A 341 -7.36 -13.57 -0.50
C ASP A 341 -8.17 -12.75 0.50
N VAL A 342 -9.11 -11.95 0.03
CA VAL A 342 -9.95 -11.08 0.87
C VAL A 342 -11.00 -11.85 1.67
N PHE A 343 -11.26 -13.11 1.31
CA PHE A 343 -12.24 -13.98 1.97
C PHE A 343 -11.61 -14.92 3.00
N ASP A 344 -10.28 -14.95 3.09
CA ASP A 344 -9.58 -15.73 4.10
C ASP A 344 -9.77 -15.11 5.49
N ARG A 345 -10.67 -15.70 6.28
CA ARG A 345 -10.95 -15.24 7.65
C ARG A 345 -9.90 -15.70 8.65
N GLU A 346 -9.25 -16.83 8.40
CA GLU A 346 -8.26 -17.42 9.31
C GLU A 346 -7.01 -16.54 9.38
N HIS A 347 -6.54 -16.07 8.22
CA HIS A 347 -5.35 -15.22 8.12
C HIS A 347 -5.67 -13.73 7.99
N LEU A 348 -6.88 -13.32 8.38
CA LEU A 348 -7.34 -11.92 8.40
C LEU A 348 -7.21 -11.21 7.03
N GLY A 349 -7.49 -11.92 5.94
CA GLY A 349 -7.35 -11.44 4.57
C GLY A 349 -8.21 -10.24 4.19
N ALA A 350 -9.23 -9.90 4.99
CA ALA A 350 -9.98 -8.66 4.84
C ALA A 350 -9.15 -7.39 5.18
N ASN A 351 -8.00 -7.54 5.85
CA ASN A 351 -7.07 -6.44 6.12
C ASN A 351 -6.35 -5.99 4.84
N ASP A 352 -6.23 -4.68 4.68
CA ASP A 352 -5.49 -4.08 3.58
C ASP A 352 -4.07 -3.72 4.03
N GLY A 353 -3.10 -4.58 3.72
CA GLY A 353 -1.69 -4.35 4.05
C GLY A 353 -1.04 -3.20 3.28
N VAL A 354 -1.68 -2.66 2.24
CA VAL A 354 -1.17 -1.45 1.55
C VAL A 354 -1.27 -0.21 2.46
N VAL A 355 -2.28 -0.16 3.33
CA VAL A 355 -2.52 0.95 4.27
C VAL A 355 -2.33 0.58 5.74
N ALA A 356 -2.07 -0.70 6.05
CA ALA A 356 -1.72 -1.14 7.39
C ALA A 356 -0.38 -0.53 7.84
N LEU A 357 -0.27 -0.27 9.13
CA LEU A 357 0.97 0.18 9.76
C LEU A 357 1.87 -1.03 10.00
N ARG A 358 3.11 -0.95 9.51
CA ARG A 358 4.11 -2.01 9.58
C ARG A 358 5.51 -1.41 9.71
N GLN A 359 6.42 -2.10 10.39
CA GLN A 359 7.79 -1.61 10.57
C GLN A 359 8.57 -1.75 9.24
N PRO A 360 9.04 -0.65 8.61
CA PRO A 360 9.66 -0.65 7.28
C PRO A 360 11.07 -1.26 7.25
N GLY A 361 11.68 -1.49 8.41
CA GLY A 361 13.05 -1.97 8.52
C GLY A 361 14.06 -1.04 7.80
N SER A 362 15.07 -1.66 7.20
CA SER A 362 16.15 -0.96 6.48
C SER A 362 15.73 -0.22 5.20
N THR A 363 14.45 -0.20 4.82
CA THR A 363 13.99 0.59 3.66
C THR A 363 14.04 2.10 3.88
N LEU A 364 14.28 2.57 5.11
CA LEU A 364 14.44 4.01 5.39
C LEU A 364 15.87 4.53 5.15
N LYS A 365 16.87 3.64 5.07
CA LYS A 365 18.29 4.01 4.93
C LYS A 365 18.61 4.88 3.71
N PRO A 366 18.02 4.68 2.52
CA PRO A 366 18.28 5.56 1.37
C PRO A 366 18.01 7.04 1.67
N PHE A 367 16.93 7.33 2.41
CA PHE A 367 16.57 8.70 2.79
C PHE A 367 17.51 9.28 3.86
N LEU A 368 18.00 8.43 4.77
CA LEU A 368 19.01 8.82 5.75
C LEU A 368 20.32 9.22 5.07
N TYR A 369 20.82 8.38 4.17
CA TYR A 369 22.07 8.68 3.46
C TYR A 369 21.91 9.85 2.50
N ALA A 370 20.75 10.02 1.85
CA ALA A 370 20.45 11.22 1.07
C ALA A 370 20.53 12.50 1.93
N LEU A 371 19.98 12.46 3.15
CA LEU A 371 20.07 13.57 4.10
C LEU A 371 21.51 13.83 4.56
N ALA A 372 22.31 12.78 4.76
CA ALA A 372 23.72 12.91 5.10
C ALA A 372 24.54 13.52 3.96
N MET A 373 24.28 13.14 2.71
CA MET A 373 24.88 13.74 1.52
C MET A 373 24.54 15.23 1.42
N GLU A 374 23.28 15.58 1.69
CA GLU A 374 22.80 16.97 1.67
C GLU A 374 23.40 17.83 2.79
N THR A 375 23.39 17.33 4.03
CA THR A 375 23.67 18.16 5.22
C THR A 375 25.10 18.06 5.73
N LYS A 376 25.81 16.97 5.39
CA LYS A 376 27.19 16.69 5.83
C LYS A 376 28.17 16.58 4.67
N GLY A 377 27.71 16.71 3.43
CA GLY A 377 28.56 16.58 2.24
C GLY A 377 29.06 15.15 2.01
N PHE A 378 28.39 14.14 2.59
CA PHE A 378 28.75 12.75 2.33
C PHE A 378 28.61 12.43 0.83
N THR A 379 29.35 11.43 0.38
CA THR A 379 29.33 10.88 -0.98
C THR A 379 29.32 9.36 -0.89
N PRO A 380 29.08 8.63 -1.99
CA PRO A 380 29.23 7.17 -2.02
C PRO A 380 30.62 6.68 -1.56
N ALA A 381 31.65 7.54 -1.71
CA ALA A 381 33.03 7.27 -1.31
C ALA A 381 33.30 7.49 0.19
N THR A 382 32.43 8.22 0.90
CA THR A 382 32.64 8.53 2.33
C THR A 382 32.77 7.25 3.14
N VAL A 383 33.87 7.13 3.90
CA VAL A 383 34.11 6.00 4.81
C VAL A 383 33.33 6.22 6.10
N LEU A 384 32.56 5.21 6.47
CA LEU A 384 31.73 5.12 7.66
C LEU A 384 32.31 4.06 8.60
N PRO A 385 32.24 4.27 9.93
CA PRO A 385 32.67 3.26 10.88
C PRO A 385 31.62 2.15 11.02
N ASP A 386 32.00 0.92 10.70
CA ASP A 386 31.31 -0.32 11.07
C ASP A 386 32.02 -0.95 12.27
N LEU A 387 31.99 -0.23 13.39
CA LEU A 387 32.61 -0.56 14.67
C LEU A 387 31.53 -0.73 15.74
N GLU A 388 31.84 -1.41 16.83
CA GLU A 388 30.88 -1.50 17.94
C GLU A 388 30.50 -0.10 18.44
N LEU A 389 29.20 0.19 18.39
CA LEU A 389 28.62 1.47 18.79
C LEU A 389 27.78 1.25 20.05
N GLN A 390 27.97 2.09 21.06
CA GLN A 390 27.11 2.14 22.24
C GLN A 390 26.20 3.36 22.12
N VAL A 391 24.89 3.13 21.99
CA VAL A 391 23.87 4.17 21.88
C VAL A 391 23.16 4.33 23.21
N GLN A 392 23.29 5.50 23.81
CA GLN A 392 22.52 5.85 25.00
C GLN A 392 21.05 6.06 24.63
N THR A 393 20.15 5.37 25.32
CA THR A 393 18.69 5.49 25.19
C THR A 393 18.07 5.67 26.57
N ASP A 394 16.81 6.11 26.62
CA ASP A 394 16.07 6.25 27.89
C ASP A 394 15.95 4.90 28.65
N ALA A 395 15.97 3.78 27.92
CA ALA A 395 15.90 2.42 28.47
C ALA A 395 17.26 1.85 28.91
N GLY A 396 18.37 2.52 28.59
CA GLY A 396 19.74 2.04 28.82
C GLY A 396 20.60 2.13 27.58
N VAL A 397 21.68 1.35 27.53
CA VAL A 397 22.58 1.33 26.37
C VAL A 397 22.16 0.24 25.40
N TRP A 398 21.94 0.65 24.16
CA TRP A 398 21.69 -0.24 23.04
C TRP A 398 22.95 -0.39 22.18
N ILE A 399 23.29 -1.63 21.83
CA ILE A 399 24.41 -1.95 20.94
C ILE A 399 23.85 -2.49 19.63
N PRO A 400 23.71 -1.67 18.57
CA PRO A 400 23.31 -2.17 17.27
C PRO A 400 24.32 -3.20 16.74
N ARG A 401 23.79 -4.23 16.07
CA ARG A 401 24.59 -5.21 15.35
C ARG A 401 24.15 -5.30 13.90
N ASN A 402 25.09 -5.64 13.03
CA ASN A 402 24.77 -6.07 11.68
C ASN A 402 24.03 -7.41 11.72
N TYR A 403 23.31 -7.72 10.64
CA TYR A 403 22.52 -8.95 10.54
C TYR A 403 23.36 -10.21 10.76
N ASP A 404 24.62 -10.20 10.32
CA ASP A 404 25.57 -11.31 10.50
C ASP A 404 26.39 -11.23 11.80
N GLY A 405 26.13 -10.23 12.65
CA GLY A 405 26.82 -10.01 13.92
C GLY A 405 28.25 -9.48 13.82
N LYS A 406 28.77 -9.21 12.61
CA LYS A 406 30.18 -8.83 12.38
C LYS A 406 30.37 -7.33 12.27
N PHE A 407 31.56 -6.86 12.64
CA PHE A 407 32.04 -5.49 12.44
C PHE A 407 33.15 -5.47 11.39
N ARG A 408 33.01 -4.63 10.36
CA ARG A 408 33.92 -4.58 9.21
C ARG A 408 34.94 -3.44 9.29
N GLY A 409 34.92 -2.63 10.35
CA GLY A 409 35.80 -1.47 10.48
C GLY A 409 35.43 -0.39 9.47
N PRO A 410 36.36 0.17 8.69
CA PRO A 410 36.05 1.21 7.71
C PRO A 410 35.30 0.63 6.50
N VAL A 411 34.10 1.16 6.22
CA VAL A 411 33.28 0.78 5.05
C VAL A 411 32.84 2.01 4.29
N ARG A 412 32.85 2.04 2.95
CA ARG A 412 32.29 3.22 2.26
C ARG A 412 30.77 3.18 2.28
N LEU A 413 30.16 4.36 2.16
CA LEU A 413 28.72 4.54 2.11
C LEU A 413 28.09 3.65 1.03
N ARG A 414 28.73 3.53 -0.15
CA ARG A 414 28.27 2.64 -1.22
C ARG A 414 28.04 1.21 -0.73
N GLU A 415 29.06 0.60 -0.11
CA GLU A 415 28.94 -0.77 0.38
C GLU A 415 28.02 -0.87 1.59
N ALA A 416 28.01 0.14 2.47
CA ALA A 416 27.15 0.16 3.65
C ALA A 416 25.66 0.18 3.27
N LEU A 417 25.28 1.04 2.33
CA LEU A 417 23.90 1.11 1.84
C LEU A 417 23.54 -0.11 0.98
N GLY A 418 24.41 -0.50 0.05
CA GLY A 418 24.21 -1.65 -0.84
C GLY A 418 24.01 -2.96 -0.07
N ASN A 419 24.86 -3.22 0.93
CA ASN A 419 24.76 -4.40 1.81
C ASN A 419 23.82 -4.19 3.01
N SER A 420 23.21 -3.02 3.12
CA SER A 420 22.24 -2.68 4.16
C SER A 420 22.78 -2.82 5.59
N LEU A 421 24.04 -2.45 5.83
CA LEU A 421 24.67 -2.53 7.16
C LEU A 421 23.95 -1.64 8.18
N ASN A 422 23.78 -2.14 9.40
CA ASN A 422 22.98 -1.47 10.45
C ASN A 422 23.82 -0.45 11.20
N VAL A 423 25.02 -0.83 11.60
CA VAL A 423 25.89 -0.02 12.47
C VAL A 423 26.27 1.31 11.80
N PRO A 424 26.77 1.35 10.54
CA PRO A 424 27.01 2.61 9.84
C PRO A 424 25.77 3.49 9.69
N ALA A 425 24.58 2.89 9.54
CA ALA A 425 23.33 3.64 9.43
C ALA A 425 22.96 4.30 10.76
N VAL A 426 23.08 3.60 11.89
CA VAL A 426 22.83 4.17 13.21
C VAL A 426 23.81 5.29 13.52
N TRP A 427 25.10 5.08 13.23
CA TRP A 427 26.12 6.13 13.36
C TRP A 427 25.78 7.36 12.50
N THR A 428 25.39 7.14 11.24
CA THR A 428 25.00 8.23 10.32
C THR A 428 23.78 9.00 10.86
N ALA A 429 22.81 8.33 11.47
CA ALA A 429 21.66 8.97 12.09
C ALA A 429 22.04 9.87 13.28
N GLN A 430 23.06 9.50 14.05
CA GLN A 430 23.62 10.37 15.09
C GLN A 430 24.32 11.60 14.49
N GLN A 431 25.02 11.44 13.36
CA GLN A 431 25.71 12.55 12.70
C GLN A 431 24.74 13.60 12.13
N VAL A 432 23.69 13.16 11.43
CA VAL A 432 22.69 14.08 10.84
C VAL A 432 21.67 14.59 11.87
N GLY A 433 21.46 13.84 12.95
CA GLY A 433 20.46 14.12 13.97
C GLY A 433 19.10 13.48 13.66
N VAL A 434 18.54 12.79 14.65
CA VAL A 434 17.27 12.04 14.53
C VAL A 434 16.09 12.95 14.19
N ALA A 435 16.05 14.17 14.74
CA ALA A 435 14.97 15.12 14.47
C ALA A 435 14.94 15.55 12.98
N ALA A 436 16.10 15.89 12.41
CA ALA A 436 16.20 16.23 10.99
C ALA A 436 15.80 15.05 10.09
N PHE A 437 16.20 13.84 10.48
CA PHE A 437 15.81 12.64 9.74
C PHE A 437 14.31 12.38 9.80
N LEU A 438 13.69 12.49 10.98
CA LEU A 438 12.25 12.34 11.17
C LEU A 438 11.45 13.35 10.32
N GLU A 439 11.85 14.63 10.33
CA GLU A 439 11.22 15.67 9.51
C GLU A 439 11.37 15.38 8.01
N ARG A 440 12.54 14.88 7.57
CA ARG A 440 12.72 14.45 6.18
C ARG A 440 11.75 13.33 5.79
N LEU A 441 11.55 12.34 6.66
CA LEU A 441 10.62 11.24 6.42
C LEU A 441 9.16 11.73 6.33
N ARG A 442 8.75 12.67 7.20
CA ARG A 442 7.43 13.32 7.15
C ARG A 442 7.23 14.12 5.86
N ALA A 443 8.23 14.89 5.43
CA ALA A 443 8.19 15.60 4.15
C ALA A 443 8.04 14.67 2.93
N LEU A 444 8.40 13.39 3.06
CA LEU A 444 8.19 12.33 2.06
C LEU A 444 6.83 11.62 2.18
N GLY A 445 5.96 12.06 3.09
CA GLY A 445 4.61 11.52 3.31
C GLY A 445 4.53 10.37 4.33
N LEU A 446 5.59 10.11 5.10
CA LEU A 446 5.60 9.10 6.17
C LEU A 446 5.02 9.67 7.48
N ASP A 447 3.84 10.29 7.39
CA ASP A 447 3.21 11.09 8.45
C ASP A 447 2.71 10.26 9.64
N THR A 448 2.70 8.93 9.50
CA THR A 448 2.38 8.00 10.59
C THR A 448 3.46 7.97 11.67
N LEU A 449 4.66 8.47 11.37
CA LEU A 449 5.72 8.69 12.33
C LEU A 449 5.42 9.91 13.22
N GLY A 450 4.36 9.82 14.02
CA GLY A 450 3.81 10.93 14.80
C GLY A 450 4.44 11.14 16.19
N LYS A 451 5.39 10.29 16.63
CA LYS A 451 6.07 10.46 17.92
C LYS A 451 7.27 11.42 17.81
N SER A 452 7.86 11.76 18.94
CA SER A 452 9.03 12.67 19.00
C SER A 452 10.31 11.99 18.52
N ALA A 453 11.31 12.78 18.13
CA ALA A 453 12.63 12.27 17.79
C ALA A 453 13.29 11.51 18.95
N SER A 454 13.05 11.91 20.21
CA SER A 454 13.55 11.21 21.39
C SER A 454 12.93 9.82 21.55
N PHE A 455 11.65 9.66 21.20
CA PHE A 455 10.97 8.37 21.27
C PHE A 455 11.56 7.36 20.28
N TYR A 456 11.81 7.77 19.04
CA TYR A 456 12.35 6.87 18.01
C TYR A 456 13.87 6.65 18.14
N GLY A 457 14.60 7.69 18.56
CA GLY A 457 16.06 7.65 18.66
C GLY A 457 16.77 7.27 17.36
N PRO A 458 18.08 6.94 17.44
CA PRO A 458 18.86 6.50 16.27
C PRO A 458 18.38 5.20 15.64
N ALA A 459 17.59 4.39 16.36
CA ALA A 459 16.99 3.15 15.86
C ALA A 459 15.96 3.41 14.74
N LEU A 460 15.47 4.65 14.58
CA LEU A 460 14.68 5.05 13.42
C LEU A 460 15.37 4.72 12.08
N ALA A 461 16.71 4.79 12.03
CA ALA A 461 17.51 4.41 10.86
C ALA A 461 17.33 2.94 10.45
N LEU A 462 16.93 2.09 11.41
CA LEU A 462 16.67 0.67 11.22
C LEU A 462 15.17 0.37 11.05
N GLY A 463 14.32 1.39 11.00
CA GLY A 463 12.88 1.24 10.81
C GLY A 463 12.08 1.09 12.11
N ASP A 464 12.58 1.60 13.22
CA ASP A 464 11.85 1.63 14.50
C ASP A 464 10.74 2.69 14.46
N GLY A 465 9.61 2.32 13.86
CA GLY A 465 8.45 3.17 13.63
C GLY A 465 7.60 2.61 12.49
N GLU A 466 6.28 2.68 12.59
CA GLU A 466 5.42 2.02 11.61
C GLU A 466 4.97 2.97 10.49
N VAL A 467 5.00 2.48 9.26
CA VAL A 467 4.60 3.21 8.05
C VAL A 467 3.63 2.40 7.21
N LYS A 468 2.93 3.09 6.31
CA LYS A 468 2.08 2.45 5.30
C LYS A 468 2.91 2.10 4.06
N LEU A 469 2.64 0.94 3.45
CA LEU A 469 3.27 0.55 2.19
C LEU A 469 3.05 1.59 1.08
N VAL A 470 1.84 2.14 0.96
CA VAL A 470 1.54 3.18 -0.03
C VAL A 470 2.40 4.45 0.13
N ALA A 471 2.64 4.87 1.38
CA ALA A 471 3.45 6.06 1.65
C ALA A 471 4.93 5.79 1.36
N LEU A 472 5.44 4.63 1.79
CA LEU A 472 6.80 4.21 1.51
C LEU A 472 7.05 4.07 0.00
N ALA A 473 6.14 3.44 -0.74
CA ALA A 473 6.25 3.32 -2.19
C ALA A 473 6.26 4.69 -2.88
N ASN A 474 5.44 5.66 -2.44
CA ASN A 474 5.48 7.00 -3.02
C ASN A 474 6.77 7.78 -2.67
N ALA A 475 7.36 7.54 -1.50
CA ALA A 475 8.68 8.07 -1.15
C ALA A 475 9.77 7.52 -2.08
N TYR A 476 9.69 6.24 -2.48
CA TYR A 476 10.60 5.67 -3.49
C TYR A 476 10.30 6.18 -4.91
N ALA A 477 9.03 6.40 -5.27
CA ALA A 477 8.67 7.03 -6.53
C ALA A 477 9.21 8.47 -6.62
N THR A 478 9.40 9.13 -5.47
CA THR A 478 10.06 10.44 -5.38
C THR A 478 11.57 10.35 -5.68
N LEU A 479 12.24 9.26 -5.27
CA LEU A 479 13.62 8.98 -5.70
C LEU A 479 13.67 8.73 -7.22
N ALA A 480 12.72 7.95 -7.76
CA ALA A 480 12.61 7.69 -9.19
C ALA A 480 12.44 8.96 -10.04
N ARG A 481 11.82 10.00 -9.46
CA ARG A 481 11.65 11.34 -10.07
C ARG A 481 12.77 12.33 -9.70
N GLY A 482 13.95 11.87 -9.30
CA GLY A 482 15.08 12.76 -9.00
C GLY A 482 14.82 13.72 -7.83
N GLY A 483 14.01 13.30 -6.86
CA GLY A 483 13.67 14.05 -5.64
C GLY A 483 12.41 14.92 -5.73
N LEU A 484 11.62 14.77 -6.78
CA LEU A 484 10.35 15.45 -6.98
C LEU A 484 9.20 14.59 -6.44
N ALA A 485 8.60 15.01 -5.33
CA ALA A 485 7.41 14.38 -4.78
C ALA A 485 6.19 14.71 -5.63
N LYS A 486 5.28 13.74 -5.77
CA LYS A 486 4.02 13.88 -6.48
C LYS A 486 2.90 13.22 -5.66
N PRO A 487 1.73 13.86 -5.48
CA PRO A 487 0.57 13.21 -4.90
C PRO A 487 0.11 12.00 -5.73
N LEU A 488 -0.40 10.96 -5.06
CA LEU A 488 -0.93 9.79 -5.76
C LEU A 488 -2.29 10.07 -6.39
N ARG A 489 -2.56 9.42 -7.52
CA ARG A 489 -3.87 9.42 -8.17
C ARG A 489 -4.41 7.98 -8.23
N VAL A 490 -5.57 7.77 -7.61
CA VAL A 490 -6.30 6.49 -7.57
C VAL A 490 -7.57 6.53 -8.42
N VAL A 491 -8.07 7.73 -8.72
CA VAL A 491 -9.29 7.99 -9.50
C VAL A 491 -8.99 9.03 -10.58
N ARG A 492 -9.24 8.68 -11.85
CA ARG A 492 -9.11 9.55 -13.03
C ARG A 492 -10.35 10.38 -13.28
N ALA A 493 -11.53 9.83 -13.02
CA ALA A 493 -12.78 10.55 -13.18
C ALA A 493 -13.90 9.96 -12.32
N VAL A 494 -14.85 10.80 -11.94
CA VAL A 494 -16.12 10.37 -11.33
C VAL A 494 -17.27 10.94 -12.15
N SER A 495 -18.26 10.13 -12.45
CA SER A 495 -19.53 10.55 -13.04
C SER A 495 -20.66 10.29 -12.06
N SER A 496 -21.49 11.30 -11.82
CA SER A 496 -22.71 11.20 -11.00
C SER A 496 -23.87 10.64 -11.82
N ALA A 497 -24.93 10.22 -11.11
CA ALA A 497 -26.10 9.62 -11.72
C ALA A 497 -26.95 10.59 -12.57
N ASP A 498 -26.74 11.90 -12.40
CA ASP A 498 -27.36 12.98 -13.20
C ASP A 498 -26.55 13.35 -14.46
N GLY A 499 -25.40 12.70 -14.68
CA GLY A 499 -24.56 12.88 -15.86
C GLY A 499 -23.40 13.86 -15.71
N ALA A 500 -23.26 14.55 -14.56
CA ALA A 500 -22.08 15.39 -14.34
C ALA A 500 -20.81 14.53 -14.25
N ARG A 501 -19.73 14.98 -14.88
CA ARG A 501 -18.44 14.28 -14.91
C ARG A 501 -17.33 15.21 -14.45
N THR A 502 -16.56 14.75 -13.48
CA THR A 502 -15.36 15.42 -12.98
C THR A 502 -14.15 14.57 -13.32
N THR A 503 -13.17 15.14 -14.00
CA THR A 503 -11.87 14.51 -14.30
C THR A 503 -10.79 15.06 -13.37
N PHE A 504 -9.79 14.24 -13.05
CA PHE A 504 -8.70 14.60 -12.16
C PHE A 504 -7.37 14.44 -12.89
N GLU A 505 -6.61 15.52 -13.00
CA GLU A 505 -5.27 15.51 -13.59
C GLU A 505 -4.20 15.02 -12.60
N PRO A 506 -3.02 14.59 -13.07
CA PRO A 506 -1.90 14.27 -12.19
C PRO A 506 -1.55 15.46 -11.30
N GLY A 507 -1.17 15.17 -10.05
CA GLY A 507 -0.73 16.21 -9.11
C GLY A 507 0.56 16.90 -9.55
N ALA A 508 0.73 18.15 -9.13
CA ALA A 508 1.96 18.91 -9.37
C ALA A 508 3.15 18.30 -8.60
N GLU A 509 4.34 18.53 -9.14
CA GLU A 509 5.60 18.09 -8.54
C GLU A 509 6.15 19.12 -7.57
N THR A 510 6.68 18.65 -6.45
CA THR A 510 7.36 19.48 -5.45
C THR A 510 8.73 18.89 -5.14
N ARG A 511 9.79 19.69 -5.21
CA ARG A 511 11.14 19.23 -4.82
C ARG A 511 11.22 19.07 -3.31
N VAL A 512 11.41 17.83 -2.87
CA VAL A 512 11.59 17.49 -1.45
C VAL A 512 12.97 16.89 -1.16
N LEU A 513 13.70 16.44 -2.18
CA LEU A 513 15.08 15.99 -2.07
C LEU A 513 15.95 16.71 -3.13
N PRO A 514 17.21 17.07 -2.82
CA PRO A 514 18.12 17.62 -3.81
C PRO A 514 18.50 16.58 -4.86
N ALA A 515 18.66 17.00 -6.12
CA ALA A 515 18.82 16.08 -7.26
C ALA A 515 20.11 15.23 -7.18
N ARG A 516 21.22 15.81 -6.72
CA ARG A 516 22.52 15.13 -6.63
C ARG A 516 22.50 13.96 -5.62
N PRO A 517 22.16 14.15 -4.33
CA PRO A 517 21.98 13.04 -3.38
C PRO A 517 21.07 11.93 -3.91
N VAL A 518 19.95 12.28 -4.57
CA VAL A 518 19.04 11.27 -5.15
C VAL A 518 19.71 10.48 -6.26
N THR A 519 20.48 11.14 -7.12
CA THR A 519 21.24 10.49 -8.21
C THR A 519 22.30 9.55 -7.65
N GLU A 520 23.08 9.99 -6.67
CA GLU A 520 24.09 9.18 -5.98
C GLU A 520 23.48 7.97 -5.27
N ILE A 521 22.36 8.15 -4.55
CA ILE A 521 21.63 7.07 -3.89
C ILE A 521 21.02 6.10 -4.90
N THR A 522 20.49 6.59 -6.01
CA THR A 522 19.93 5.72 -7.07
C THR A 522 21.02 4.87 -7.70
N ASP A 523 22.20 5.44 -7.94
CA ASP A 523 23.37 4.70 -8.42
C ASP A 523 23.88 3.67 -7.41
N VAL A 524 23.90 4.06 -6.14
CA VAL A 524 23.78 3.23 -4.94
C VAL A 524 23.00 1.94 -5.16
N LEU A 525 21.70 2.15 -5.20
CA LEU A 525 20.68 1.12 -5.08
C LEU A 525 20.56 0.24 -6.33
N ARG A 526 20.97 0.71 -7.51
CA ARG A 526 20.97 -0.11 -8.74
C ARG A 526 22.22 -0.99 -8.87
N ASP A 527 23.33 -0.62 -8.23
CA ASP A 527 24.61 -1.32 -8.36
C ASP A 527 24.59 -2.70 -7.68
N ARG A 528 24.64 -3.76 -8.50
CA ARG A 528 24.75 -5.14 -8.04
C ARG A 528 26.04 -5.39 -7.26
N ARG A 529 27.15 -4.73 -7.61
CA ARG A 529 28.44 -4.91 -6.93
C ARG A 529 28.41 -4.39 -5.49
N ALA A 530 27.71 -3.28 -5.28
CA ALA A 530 27.54 -2.69 -3.95
C ALA A 530 26.82 -3.61 -2.95
N ARG A 531 26.05 -4.60 -3.42
CA ARG A 531 25.27 -5.53 -2.58
C ARG A 531 25.79 -6.97 -2.54
N LEU A 532 26.90 -7.30 -3.23
CA LEU A 532 27.40 -8.68 -3.34
C LEU A 532 27.66 -9.36 -2.00
N ALA A 533 28.22 -8.64 -1.02
CA ALA A 533 28.64 -9.23 0.25
C ALA A 533 27.47 -9.78 1.09
N SER A 534 26.30 -9.16 1.00
CA SER A 534 25.10 -9.61 1.73
C SER A 534 24.12 -10.42 0.87
N PHE A 535 24.10 -10.22 -0.45
CA PHE A 535 23.06 -10.76 -1.33
C PHE A 535 23.58 -11.86 -2.26
N GLY A 536 24.89 -12.07 -2.34
CA GLY A 536 25.52 -13.01 -3.24
C GLY A 536 25.45 -12.58 -4.70
N ASP A 537 25.88 -13.49 -5.59
CA ASP A 537 25.95 -13.18 -7.01
C ASP A 537 24.56 -13.05 -7.63
N TYR A 538 23.60 -13.93 -7.35
CA TYR A 538 22.27 -13.90 -7.95
C TYR A 538 21.19 -13.52 -6.94
N SER A 539 20.40 -12.50 -7.26
CA SER A 539 19.35 -11.99 -6.38
C SER A 539 18.01 -11.83 -7.13
N ALA A 540 16.90 -11.89 -6.39
CA ALA A 540 15.58 -11.49 -6.91
C ALA A 540 15.51 -10.01 -7.35
N LEU A 541 16.56 -9.23 -7.05
CA LEU A 541 16.70 -7.83 -7.44
C LEU A 541 17.49 -7.64 -8.74
N ASP A 542 17.87 -8.71 -9.43
CA ASP A 542 18.58 -8.64 -10.70
C ASP A 542 17.58 -8.64 -11.87
N PHE A 543 17.72 -7.66 -12.77
CA PHE A 543 16.85 -7.46 -13.92
C PHE A 543 17.68 -7.21 -15.18
N PRO A 544 17.14 -7.45 -16.38
CA PRO A 544 17.80 -7.13 -17.65
C PRO A 544 17.84 -5.63 -17.96
N TYR A 545 17.32 -4.78 -17.06
CA TYR A 545 17.30 -3.33 -17.15
C TYR A 545 17.57 -2.70 -15.77
N ASP A 546 17.82 -1.39 -15.75
CA ASP A 546 18.09 -0.66 -14.52
C ASP A 546 16.90 -0.71 -13.54
N VAL A 547 17.15 -1.28 -12.36
CA VAL A 547 16.25 -1.24 -11.21
C VAL A 547 17.05 -0.85 -9.97
N ALA A 548 16.62 0.23 -9.31
CA ALA A 548 17.11 0.62 -7.99
C ALA A 548 16.15 0.06 -6.95
N ALA A 549 16.65 -0.77 -6.03
CA ALA A 549 15.81 -1.43 -5.03
C ALA A 549 16.46 -1.47 -3.67
N LYS A 550 15.62 -1.52 -2.63
CA LYS A 550 16.03 -1.67 -1.24
C LYS A 550 15.13 -2.65 -0.53
N THR A 551 15.75 -3.53 0.24
CA THR A 551 15.06 -4.45 1.14
C THR A 551 14.95 -3.92 2.56
N GLY A 552 13.95 -4.39 3.28
CA GLY A 552 13.78 -4.19 4.72
C GLY A 552 13.35 -5.47 5.40
N THR A 553 13.81 -5.67 6.63
CA THR A 553 13.38 -6.76 7.50
C THR A 553 13.30 -6.17 8.91
N SER A 554 12.14 -6.30 9.56
CA SER A 554 11.96 -5.84 10.94
C SER A 554 12.51 -6.86 11.94
N LYS A 555 12.51 -6.50 13.23
CA LYS A 555 12.97 -7.39 14.30
C LYS A 555 12.16 -8.69 14.29
N SER A 556 12.82 -9.81 14.60
CA SER A 556 12.19 -11.14 14.70
C SER A 556 11.45 -11.60 13.44
N PHE A 557 11.83 -11.08 12.26
CA PHE A 557 11.24 -11.45 10.96
C PHE A 557 9.72 -11.29 10.90
N ARG A 558 9.15 -10.25 11.51
CA ARG A 558 7.70 -9.99 11.47
C ARG A 558 7.26 -9.32 10.17
N ASP A 559 8.10 -8.42 9.66
CA ASP A 559 7.84 -7.65 8.44
C ASP A 559 9.01 -7.75 7.47
N ASN A 560 8.65 -7.89 6.20
CA ASN A 560 9.58 -8.10 5.12
C ASN A 560 9.19 -7.23 3.94
N TRP A 561 10.14 -6.45 3.45
CA TRP A 561 9.89 -5.43 2.44
C TRP A 561 10.86 -5.54 1.30
N THR A 562 10.36 -5.27 0.11
CA THR A 562 11.15 -4.88 -1.05
C THR A 562 10.44 -3.72 -1.73
N VAL A 563 11.13 -2.59 -1.83
CA VAL A 563 10.63 -1.41 -2.53
C VAL A 563 11.70 -0.96 -3.51
N GLY A 564 11.31 -0.65 -4.73
CA GLY A 564 12.24 -0.28 -5.78
C GLY A 564 11.54 0.27 -7.00
N PHE A 565 12.32 0.82 -7.92
CA PHE A 565 11.82 1.53 -9.07
C PHE A 565 12.70 1.31 -10.30
N SER A 566 12.04 1.31 -11.45
CA SER A 566 12.65 1.54 -12.76
C SER A 566 12.44 3.00 -13.16
N SER A 567 12.83 3.38 -14.38
CA SER A 567 12.53 4.71 -14.91
C SER A 567 11.03 4.99 -15.05
N ALA A 568 10.20 3.95 -15.20
CA ALA A 568 8.78 4.10 -15.54
C ALA A 568 7.83 3.81 -14.36
N VAL A 569 8.17 2.86 -13.48
CA VAL A 569 7.29 2.46 -12.38
C VAL A 569 8.05 2.27 -11.07
N THR A 570 7.33 2.43 -9.96
CA THR A 570 7.78 2.06 -8.62
C THR A 570 6.90 0.92 -8.09
N VAL A 571 7.53 -0.11 -7.56
CA VAL A 571 6.87 -1.27 -6.96
C VAL A 571 7.23 -1.35 -5.49
N GLY A 572 6.22 -1.44 -4.63
CA GLY A 572 6.37 -1.71 -3.21
C GLY A 572 5.72 -3.02 -2.84
N VAL A 573 6.43 -3.86 -2.08
CA VAL A 573 5.95 -5.14 -1.60
C VAL A 573 6.21 -5.26 -0.10
N TRP A 574 5.19 -5.72 0.62
CA TRP A 574 5.29 -6.18 2.01
C TRP A 574 4.89 -7.66 2.09
N VAL A 575 5.56 -8.42 2.97
CA VAL A 575 5.26 -9.81 3.33
C VAL A 575 5.34 -9.95 4.85
N GLY A 576 4.40 -10.68 5.44
CA GLY A 576 4.33 -10.88 6.89
C GLY A 576 3.05 -11.58 7.30
N ASN A 577 2.65 -11.37 8.56
CA ASN A 577 1.40 -11.88 9.10
C ASN A 577 0.58 -10.75 9.69
N PHE A 578 -0.73 -10.73 9.40
CA PHE A 578 -1.57 -9.62 9.85
C PHE A 578 -1.74 -9.57 11.37
N ASP A 579 -1.66 -10.71 12.05
CA ASP A 579 -1.65 -10.85 13.50
C ASP A 579 -0.30 -10.48 14.16
N GLY A 580 0.72 -10.18 13.35
CA GLY A 580 2.05 -9.82 13.79
C GLY A 580 2.94 -10.99 14.19
N SER A 581 2.50 -12.25 14.03
CA SER A 581 3.31 -13.43 14.32
C SER A 581 4.63 -13.45 13.49
N PRO A 582 5.75 -13.92 14.06
CA PRO A 582 7.04 -13.94 13.37
C PRO A 582 7.10 -15.02 12.27
N MET A 583 7.86 -14.76 11.21
CA MET A 583 8.19 -15.75 10.17
C MET A 583 9.50 -16.49 10.49
N GLN A 584 9.77 -17.61 9.82
CA GLN A 584 10.96 -18.44 10.04
C GLN A 584 12.03 -18.21 8.96
N ASP A 585 13.09 -17.47 9.30
CA ASP A 585 14.25 -17.14 8.45
C ASP A 585 13.92 -16.39 7.15
N VAL A 586 12.75 -15.73 7.07
CA VAL A 586 12.27 -15.05 5.85
C VAL A 586 12.78 -13.60 5.81
N SER A 587 13.84 -13.36 5.04
CA SER A 587 14.47 -12.05 4.83
C SER A 587 13.93 -11.31 3.61
N GLY A 588 14.15 -9.99 3.51
CA GLY A 588 13.69 -9.11 2.42
C GLY A 588 13.75 -9.74 1.02
N VAL A 589 14.87 -10.41 0.73
CA VAL A 589 15.20 -11.03 -0.56
C VAL A 589 14.47 -12.34 -0.81
N THR A 590 14.11 -13.08 0.24
CA THR A 590 13.48 -14.41 0.14
C THR A 590 11.96 -14.38 0.32
N GLY A 591 11.43 -13.33 0.96
CA GLY A 591 10.00 -13.07 1.15
C GLY A 591 9.42 -12.14 0.08
N ALA A 592 9.66 -10.83 0.23
CA ALA A 592 9.11 -9.81 -0.66
C ALA A 592 9.82 -9.74 -2.02
N GLY A 593 11.11 -10.07 -2.08
CA GLY A 593 11.94 -10.01 -3.29
C GLY A 593 11.37 -10.75 -4.50
N PRO A 594 10.93 -12.02 -4.39
CA PRO A 594 10.36 -12.76 -5.53
C PRO A 594 9.04 -12.18 -6.04
N ILE A 595 8.21 -11.62 -5.15
CA ILE A 595 6.96 -10.95 -5.55
C ILE A 595 7.32 -9.65 -6.30
N PHE A 596 8.26 -8.88 -5.74
CA PHE A 596 8.77 -7.67 -6.37
C PHE A 596 9.32 -7.94 -7.77
N HIS A 597 10.09 -9.01 -7.95
CA HIS A 597 10.62 -9.42 -9.24
C HIS A 597 9.52 -9.70 -10.26
N ALA A 598 8.58 -10.59 -9.92
CA ALA A 598 7.48 -10.96 -10.81
C ALA A 598 6.61 -9.75 -11.20
N VAL A 599 6.32 -8.87 -10.23
CA VAL A 599 5.49 -7.68 -10.45
C VAL A 599 6.22 -6.61 -11.25
N MET A 600 7.52 -6.38 -11.00
CA MET A 600 8.34 -5.43 -11.75
C MET A 600 8.48 -5.85 -13.21
N GLU A 601 8.73 -7.14 -13.49
CA GLU A 601 8.74 -7.70 -14.84
C GLU A 601 7.38 -7.54 -15.53
N ALA A 602 6.27 -7.85 -14.84
CA ALA A 602 4.93 -7.66 -15.39
C ALA A 602 4.62 -6.19 -15.70
N ALA A 603 5.01 -5.27 -14.81
CA ALA A 603 4.81 -3.84 -14.97
C ALA A 603 5.69 -3.27 -16.11
N MET A 604 6.90 -3.80 -16.32
CA MET A 604 7.81 -3.30 -17.36
C MET A 604 7.63 -3.97 -18.73
N ARG A 605 6.91 -5.09 -18.83
CA ARG A 605 6.76 -5.89 -20.05
C ARG A 605 6.36 -5.08 -21.30
N THR A 606 5.50 -4.07 -21.14
CA THR A 606 5.01 -3.22 -22.23
C THR A 606 5.61 -1.80 -22.23
N ARG A 607 6.61 -1.56 -21.38
CA ARG A 607 7.25 -0.26 -21.20
C ARG A 607 8.68 -0.30 -21.74
N THR A 608 9.14 0.83 -22.28
CA THR A 608 10.53 0.95 -22.71
C THR A 608 11.41 1.23 -21.48
N PRO A 609 12.43 0.41 -21.21
CA PRO A 609 13.37 0.71 -20.14
C PRO A 609 14.14 2.00 -20.43
N GLY A 610 14.27 2.86 -19.42
CA GLY A 610 15.11 4.06 -19.45
C GLY A 610 16.24 3.95 -18.44
N ALA A 611 17.28 4.76 -18.61
CA ALA A 611 18.37 4.87 -17.63
C ALA A 611 17.86 5.52 -16.34
N LEU A 612 18.22 4.94 -15.18
CA LEU A 612 17.90 5.52 -13.88
C LEU A 612 18.85 6.65 -13.46
N VAL A 613 20.06 6.63 -14.00
CA VAL A 613 21.10 7.62 -13.74
C VAL A 613 21.55 8.13 -15.10
N GLY A 614 21.24 9.39 -15.38
CA GLY A 614 21.65 10.11 -16.59
C GLY A 614 22.99 10.83 -16.37
N ASP A 615 23.13 11.97 -17.05
CA ASP A 615 24.29 12.84 -16.90
C ASP A 615 24.45 13.33 -15.45
N ARG A 616 25.71 13.42 -15.01
CA ARG A 616 26.09 13.89 -13.67
C ARG A 616 26.79 15.25 -13.76
N PRO A 617 26.06 16.33 -14.06
CA PRO A 617 26.65 17.65 -14.18
C PRO A 617 27.22 18.08 -12.83
N GLY A 618 28.47 18.54 -12.84
CA GLY A 618 29.15 18.92 -11.60
C GLY A 618 29.78 17.75 -10.83
N GLU A 619 29.82 16.54 -11.40
CA GLU A 619 30.58 15.41 -10.86
C GLU A 619 31.61 14.91 -11.89
N HIS A 620 32.69 14.32 -11.40
CA HIS A 620 33.69 13.67 -12.23
C HIS A 620 34.13 12.36 -11.57
N ARG A 621 34.68 11.44 -12.38
CA ARG A 621 35.08 10.11 -11.90
C ARG A 621 36.53 10.12 -11.47
N VAL A 622 36.80 9.72 -10.23
CA VAL A 622 38.15 9.75 -9.62
C VAL A 622 38.55 8.35 -9.16
N ALA A 623 39.84 8.01 -9.31
CA ALA A 623 40.42 6.81 -8.74
C ALA A 623 40.64 6.99 -7.23
N LEU A 624 39.98 6.16 -6.42
CA LEU A 624 40.01 6.22 -4.97
C LEU A 624 40.67 4.98 -4.37
N CYS A 625 41.33 5.16 -3.24
CA CYS A 625 41.78 4.07 -2.39
C CYS A 625 40.56 3.28 -1.91
N ALA A 626 40.60 1.95 -2.07
CA ALA A 626 39.46 1.13 -1.71
C ALA A 626 39.08 1.21 -0.22
N LEU A 627 40.09 1.36 0.65
CA LEU A 627 39.93 1.35 2.11
C LEU A 627 39.63 2.74 2.68
N SER A 628 40.37 3.77 2.26
CA SER A 628 40.29 5.10 2.88
C SER A 628 39.27 6.02 2.21
N GLY A 629 38.73 5.67 1.03
CA GLY A 629 37.83 6.52 0.25
C GLY A 629 38.45 7.81 -0.29
N ALA A 630 39.71 8.09 0.05
CA ALA A 630 40.50 9.21 -0.43
C ALA A 630 41.04 8.94 -1.84
N ARG A 631 41.57 9.95 -2.53
CA ARG A 631 42.18 9.79 -3.85
C ARG A 631 43.32 8.77 -3.78
N ALA A 632 43.32 7.80 -4.68
CA ALA A 632 44.31 6.73 -4.69
C ALA A 632 45.72 7.31 -4.89
N SER A 633 46.66 6.87 -4.05
CA SER A 633 48.09 7.09 -4.26
C SER A 633 48.72 5.86 -4.89
N HIS A 634 49.98 5.97 -5.31
CA HIS A 634 50.76 4.83 -5.81
C HIS A 634 50.97 3.74 -4.74
N ALA A 635 50.80 4.07 -3.45
CA ALA A 635 50.91 3.12 -2.35
C ALA A 635 49.62 2.29 -2.16
N CYS A 636 48.48 2.69 -2.75
CA CYS A 636 47.22 1.98 -2.56
C CYS A 636 47.22 0.64 -3.31
N PRO A 637 47.04 -0.51 -2.63
CA PRO A 637 47.04 -1.83 -3.27
C PRO A 637 45.79 -2.09 -4.10
N HIS A 638 44.67 -1.47 -3.72
CA HIS A 638 43.39 -1.62 -4.40
C HIS A 638 42.78 -0.24 -4.68
N GLN A 639 42.50 0.00 -5.95
CA GLN A 639 41.88 1.24 -6.43
C GLN A 639 40.49 0.93 -6.98
N ILE A 640 39.56 1.83 -6.68
CA ILE A 640 38.21 1.82 -7.26
C ILE A 640 37.98 3.15 -7.98
N HIS A 641 36.90 3.25 -8.74
CA HIS A 641 36.50 4.51 -9.34
C HIS A 641 35.12 4.90 -8.84
N GLU A 642 34.98 6.14 -8.39
CA GLU A 642 33.71 6.69 -7.91
C GLU A 642 33.48 8.08 -8.49
N TRP A 643 32.21 8.46 -8.60
CA TRP A 643 31.83 9.82 -8.95
C TRP A 643 31.88 10.72 -7.72
N VAL A 644 32.51 11.88 -7.87
CA VAL A 644 32.70 12.84 -6.80
C VAL A 644 32.37 14.24 -7.31
N PRO A 645 31.83 15.13 -6.45
CA PRO A 645 31.53 16.51 -6.83
C PRO A 645 32.77 17.29 -7.29
N LEU A 646 32.59 18.23 -8.20
CA LEU A 646 33.58 19.26 -8.47
C LEU A 646 33.73 20.15 -7.21
N GLY A 647 34.91 20.15 -6.57
CA GLY A 647 35.25 20.98 -5.40
C GLY A 647 34.82 20.43 -4.04
N VAL A 648 35.10 19.15 -3.75
CA VAL A 648 34.69 18.47 -2.50
C VAL A 648 35.19 19.20 -1.25
N VAL A 649 34.27 19.61 -0.40
CA VAL A 649 34.53 20.18 0.92
C VAL A 649 34.89 19.07 1.90
N SER A 650 36.13 19.08 2.43
CA SER A 650 36.48 18.31 3.62
C SER A 650 35.60 18.72 4.81
N PRO A 651 35.29 17.82 5.76
CA PRO A 651 34.59 18.20 6.99
C PRO A 651 35.44 19.25 7.73
N GLY A 652 35.05 20.53 7.67
CA GLY A 652 35.87 21.62 8.21
C GLY A 652 35.66 23.02 7.63
N GLY A 653 34.91 23.18 6.52
CA GLY A 653 34.45 24.49 6.06
C GLY A 653 35.54 25.44 5.54
N ALA A 654 35.88 25.32 4.26
CA ALA A 654 36.44 26.42 3.47
C ALA A 654 36.03 26.25 1.99
N THR A 655 35.52 27.32 1.39
CA THR A 655 35.11 27.42 -0.01
C THR A 655 36.31 27.79 -0.87
N ALA A 656 37.04 26.80 -1.33
CA ALA A 656 37.93 26.87 -2.49
C ALA A 656 37.86 25.50 -3.18
N GLU A 657 38.23 25.43 -4.46
CA GLU A 657 38.26 24.23 -5.31
C GLU A 657 39.15 23.11 -4.73
N ALA A 658 38.72 22.49 -3.63
CA ALA A 658 39.48 21.48 -2.93
C ALA A 658 39.25 20.13 -3.60
N GLU A 659 40.28 19.61 -4.23
CA GLU A 659 40.32 18.22 -4.67
C GLU A 659 40.31 17.29 -3.45
N LEU A 660 39.75 16.08 -3.59
CA LEU A 660 39.81 15.06 -2.53
C LEU A 660 41.25 14.82 -2.05
N PRO A 661 41.48 14.71 -0.73
CA PRO A 661 42.82 14.45 -0.21
C PRO A 661 43.38 13.13 -0.77
N SER A 662 44.71 13.05 -0.92
CA SER A 662 45.39 11.80 -1.26
C SER A 662 45.28 10.81 -0.11
N CYS A 663 45.31 9.51 -0.41
CA CYS A 663 45.31 8.47 0.61
C CYS A 663 46.57 8.56 1.50
N GLU A 664 46.35 8.79 2.79
CA GLU A 664 47.38 8.76 3.84
C GLU A 664 47.36 7.45 4.64
N TRP A 665 46.37 6.58 4.42
CA TRP A 665 46.24 5.31 5.15
C TRP A 665 47.19 4.24 4.64
N HIS A 666 47.71 4.35 3.42
CA HIS A 666 48.70 3.42 2.89
C HIS A 666 50.07 4.10 2.88
N VAL A 667 50.92 3.71 3.83
CA VAL A 667 52.22 4.34 4.05
C VAL A 667 53.32 3.40 3.54
N PRO A 668 54.14 3.82 2.56
CA PRO A 668 55.34 3.07 2.19
C PRO A 668 56.39 3.20 3.30
N VAL A 669 56.80 2.08 3.87
CA VAL A 669 57.78 1.99 4.95
C VAL A 669 59.02 1.25 4.44
N ARG A 670 60.20 1.81 4.67
CA ARG A 670 61.47 1.09 4.43
C ARG A 670 61.66 0.06 5.54
N ILE A 671 61.87 -1.19 5.16
CA ILE A 671 62.06 -2.34 6.04
C ILE A 671 63.48 -2.86 5.88
N ASP A 672 64.15 -3.11 6.99
CA ASP A 672 65.45 -3.78 7.08
C ASP A 672 65.22 -5.28 6.85
N VAL A 673 65.68 -5.81 5.72
CA VAL A 673 65.39 -7.20 5.31
C VAL A 673 66.03 -8.23 6.25
N ARG A 674 67.00 -7.82 7.07
CA ARG A 674 67.73 -8.71 7.99
C ARG A 674 66.91 -9.07 9.23
N ASN A 675 65.94 -8.23 9.61
CA ASN A 675 65.14 -8.43 10.83
C ASN A 675 63.65 -8.11 10.66
N GLY A 676 63.22 -7.57 9.51
CA GLY A 676 61.83 -7.23 9.23
C GLY A 676 61.33 -5.97 9.97
N LEU A 677 62.23 -5.20 10.59
CA LEU A 677 61.91 -3.97 11.31
C LEU A 677 62.05 -2.73 10.41
N ARG A 678 61.53 -1.59 10.86
CA ARG A 678 61.57 -0.33 10.10
C ARG A 678 63.00 0.19 9.99
N ALA A 679 63.50 0.32 8.77
CA ALA A 679 64.85 0.80 8.48
C ALA A 679 64.95 2.33 8.56
N GLY A 680 65.95 2.82 9.27
CA GLY A 680 66.29 4.23 9.34
C GLY A 680 67.14 4.75 8.17
N PRO A 681 67.41 6.06 8.14
CA PRO A 681 68.18 6.70 7.07
C PRO A 681 69.58 6.08 6.89
N ALA A 682 70.19 5.58 7.96
CA ALA A 682 71.53 4.99 7.96
C ALA A 682 71.60 3.58 7.32
N CYS A 683 70.46 2.94 7.04
CA CYS A 683 70.46 1.61 6.43
C CYS A 683 70.82 1.66 4.95
N LEU A 684 71.76 0.79 4.54
CA LEU A 684 72.18 0.64 3.14
C LEU A 684 71.01 0.24 2.26
N ALA A 685 70.95 0.78 1.04
CA ALA A 685 69.88 0.48 0.10
C ALA A 685 69.77 -1.02 -0.19
N ALA A 686 70.89 -1.74 -0.26
CA ALA A 686 70.94 -3.19 -0.49
C ALA A 686 70.34 -4.02 0.66
N ASP A 687 70.27 -3.45 1.87
CA ASP A 687 69.71 -4.09 3.07
C ASP A 687 68.28 -3.64 3.36
N THR A 688 67.65 -2.89 2.45
CA THR A 688 66.29 -2.37 2.65
C THR A 688 65.36 -2.65 1.49
N GLU A 689 64.11 -2.91 1.81
CA GLU A 689 63.02 -2.96 0.83
C GLU A 689 61.87 -2.05 1.28
N THR A 690 61.05 -1.59 0.34
CA THR A 690 59.84 -0.81 0.67
C THR A 690 58.64 -1.74 0.72
N ARG A 691 57.94 -1.75 1.86
CA ARG A 691 56.64 -2.42 2.03
C ARG A 691 55.59 -1.39 2.41
N VAL A 692 54.36 -1.57 1.92
CA VAL A 692 53.24 -0.70 2.28
C VAL A 692 52.54 -1.25 3.51
N TYR A 693 52.23 -0.37 4.45
CA TYR A 693 51.47 -0.68 5.66
C TYR A 693 50.22 0.19 5.77
N GLU A 694 49.24 -0.28 6.53
CA GLU A 694 48.01 0.45 6.84
C GLU A 694 48.23 1.29 8.11
N SER A 695 48.09 2.62 7.98
CA SER A 695 48.06 3.58 9.10
C SER A 695 46.63 4.07 9.27
N LEU A 696 45.82 3.27 9.96
CA LEU A 696 44.41 3.57 10.18
C LEU A 696 44.23 4.68 11.24
N PRO A 697 43.13 5.43 11.19
CA PRO A 697 42.77 6.34 12.26
C PRO A 697 42.61 5.61 13.62
N PRO A 698 42.92 6.27 14.76
CA PRO A 698 42.96 5.61 16.08
C PRO A 698 41.66 4.91 16.49
N GLU A 699 40.51 5.37 16.01
CA GLU A 699 39.23 4.72 16.28
C GLU A 699 39.15 3.27 15.75
N TYR A 700 39.98 2.89 14.78
CA TYR A 700 40.03 1.55 14.21
C TYR A 700 41.07 0.63 14.86
N ASP A 701 41.89 1.10 15.81
CA ASP A 701 43.01 0.33 16.38
C ASP A 701 42.56 -1.02 16.98
N ALA A 702 41.49 -1.00 17.77
CA ALA A 702 40.96 -2.21 18.42
C ALA A 702 40.45 -3.24 17.39
N TRP A 703 39.77 -2.75 16.35
CA TRP A 703 39.29 -3.57 15.26
C TRP A 703 40.46 -4.12 14.42
N ALA A 704 41.44 -3.28 14.09
CA ALA A 704 42.62 -3.66 13.32
C ALA A 704 43.44 -4.75 14.03
N ALA A 705 43.59 -4.63 15.36
CA ALA A 705 44.24 -5.65 16.18
C ALA A 705 43.46 -6.97 16.18
N THR A 706 42.12 -6.92 16.27
CA THR A 706 41.24 -8.10 16.24
C THR A 706 41.32 -8.83 14.89
N GLU A 707 41.32 -8.07 13.79
CA GLU A 707 41.46 -8.58 12.43
C GLU A 707 42.92 -8.92 12.05
N LYS A 708 43.86 -8.79 12.99
CA LYS A 708 45.30 -9.06 12.80
C LYS A 708 45.89 -8.30 11.61
N ARG A 709 45.47 -7.04 11.42
CA ARG A 709 46.03 -6.15 10.40
C ARG A 709 47.51 -5.87 10.69
N PRO A 710 48.37 -5.83 9.67
CA PRO A 710 49.80 -5.63 9.86
C PRO A 710 50.10 -4.21 10.33
N ASN A 711 50.60 -4.08 11.57
CA ASN A 711 51.09 -2.82 12.12
C ASN A 711 52.42 -2.42 11.47
N ILE A 712 52.69 -1.12 11.48
CA ILE A 712 54.00 -0.60 11.08
C ILE A 712 55.05 -1.07 12.09
N PRO A 713 56.14 -1.76 11.66
CA PRO A 713 57.11 -2.34 12.57
C PRO A 713 57.87 -1.30 13.39
N GLU A 714 58.39 -1.74 14.54
CA GLU A 714 59.31 -0.96 15.36
C GLU A 714 60.61 -0.63 14.60
N SER A 715 61.38 0.32 15.12
CA SER A 715 62.63 0.78 14.51
C SER A 715 63.73 -0.29 14.57
N SER A 716 64.45 -0.50 13.47
CA SER A 716 65.57 -1.46 13.43
C SER A 716 66.70 -1.00 14.34
N PRO A 717 67.23 -1.86 15.24
CA PRO A 717 68.36 -1.51 16.10
C PRO A 717 69.67 -1.38 15.31
N PHE A 718 69.75 -1.94 14.10
CA PHE A 718 70.94 -1.83 13.24
C PHE A 718 71.05 -0.48 12.55
N CYS A 719 69.92 0.21 12.37
CA CYS A 719 69.84 1.49 11.69
C CYS A 719 68.58 2.22 12.15
N PRO A 720 68.61 2.91 13.31
CA PRO A 720 67.41 3.51 13.87
C PRO A 720 66.78 4.52 12.92
N ALA A 721 65.50 4.33 12.62
CA ALA A 721 64.66 5.34 11.99
C ALA A 721 64.28 6.40 13.01
N ALA A 722 64.17 7.66 12.56
CA ALA A 722 63.48 8.69 13.34
C ALA A 722 62.07 8.19 13.65
N ASP A 723 61.57 8.54 14.84
CA ASP A 723 60.19 8.24 15.20
C ASP A 723 59.27 8.93 14.19
N VAL A 724 58.70 8.13 13.27
CA VAL A 724 57.48 8.56 12.60
C VAL A 724 56.48 8.81 13.74
N PRO A 725 55.79 9.96 13.80
CA PRO A 725 54.69 10.13 14.71
C PRO A 725 53.65 9.07 14.35
N HIS A 726 53.75 7.90 14.96
CA HIS A 726 52.72 6.91 14.87
C HIS A 726 51.58 7.41 15.73
N ALA A 727 50.40 7.42 15.11
CA ALA A 727 49.19 6.88 15.73
C ALA A 727 49.63 5.71 16.61
N SER A 728 49.72 6.00 17.90
CA SER A 728 50.09 5.08 18.94
C SER A 728 49.38 3.76 18.68
N GLY A 729 50.13 2.67 18.46
CA GLY A 729 49.61 1.33 18.75
C GLY A 729 48.91 1.39 20.11
N PRO A 730 47.82 0.62 20.29
CA PRO A 730 46.70 0.94 21.19
C PRO A 730 47.24 1.62 22.43
N SER A 731 47.01 2.94 22.54
CA SER A 731 47.52 3.82 23.60
C SER A 731 47.75 2.99 24.85
N ALA A 732 49.01 2.60 25.09
CA ALA A 732 49.31 1.77 26.23
C ALA A 732 48.98 2.63 27.43
N SER A 733 47.82 2.36 28.04
CA SER A 733 47.38 3.12 29.19
C SER A 733 48.49 3.06 30.24
N ALA A 734 48.85 4.21 30.82
CA ALA A 734 49.84 4.26 31.88
C ALA A 734 49.41 3.42 33.10
N THR A 735 48.11 3.13 33.20
CA THR A 735 47.46 2.38 34.26
C THR A 735 46.58 1.27 33.69
N LEU A 736 46.21 0.31 34.54
CA LEU A 736 45.19 -0.66 34.19
C LEU A 736 43.82 0.04 34.15
N ASP A 737 43.07 -0.10 33.05
CA ASP A 737 41.78 0.57 32.90
C ASP A 737 40.77 -0.31 32.17
N ILE A 738 39.52 -0.30 32.64
CA ILE A 738 38.41 -1.02 31.99
C ILE A 738 37.78 -0.06 31.00
N ARG A 739 38.05 -0.28 29.71
CA ARG A 739 37.55 0.56 28.63
C ARG A 739 36.10 0.23 28.28
N LYS A 740 35.73 -1.04 28.44
CA LYS A 740 34.37 -1.56 28.24
C LYS A 740 34.09 -2.57 29.36
N PRO A 741 32.94 -2.54 30.05
CA PRO A 741 31.84 -1.58 29.94
C PRO A 741 32.22 -0.19 30.48
N LEU A 742 31.40 0.82 30.16
CA LEU A 742 31.49 2.13 30.83
C LEU A 742 30.86 2.04 32.23
N ASP A 743 31.36 2.83 33.19
CA ASP A 743 30.77 2.87 34.53
C ASP A 743 29.32 3.39 34.48
N GLY A 744 28.43 2.73 35.21
CA GLY A 744 27.00 3.00 35.23
C GLY A 744 26.21 2.43 34.05
N LEU A 745 26.83 1.62 33.17
CA LEU A 745 26.18 1.01 32.02
C LEU A 745 24.92 0.23 32.43
N LYS A 746 23.82 0.43 31.70
CA LYS A 746 22.59 -0.35 31.85
C LYS A 746 22.38 -1.21 30.61
N LEU A 747 22.33 -2.51 30.81
CA LEU A 747 22.04 -3.51 29.78
C LEU A 747 20.66 -4.09 30.02
N VAL A 748 19.98 -4.47 28.95
CA VAL A 748 18.68 -5.15 28.98
C VAL A 748 18.85 -6.47 28.27
N LEU A 749 18.37 -7.56 28.88
CA LEU A 749 18.36 -8.87 28.22
C LEU A 749 17.41 -8.82 27.02
N ASP A 750 17.86 -9.32 25.86
CA ASP A 750 16.99 -9.43 24.70
C ASP A 750 16.01 -10.60 24.92
N PRO A 751 14.68 -10.36 25.07
CA PRO A 751 13.72 -11.43 25.34
C PRO A 751 13.59 -12.42 24.17
N ASP A 752 14.06 -12.03 22.98
CA ASP A 752 14.01 -12.85 21.76
C ASP A 752 15.24 -13.78 21.60
N ARG A 753 16.22 -13.73 22.51
CA ARG A 753 17.41 -14.60 22.49
C ARG A 753 17.50 -15.47 23.75
N PRO A 754 17.95 -16.74 23.64
CA PRO A 754 18.25 -17.56 24.82
C PRO A 754 19.20 -16.82 25.76
N ARG A 755 18.89 -16.78 27.06
CA ARG A 755 19.68 -16.04 28.05
C ARG A 755 21.14 -16.51 28.08
N GLU A 756 21.34 -17.80 27.87
CA GLU A 756 22.64 -18.47 27.88
C GLU A 756 23.54 -18.06 26.71
N ALA A 757 22.94 -17.51 25.64
CA ALA A 757 23.65 -17.08 24.44
C ALA A 757 23.92 -15.56 24.44
N GLN A 758 23.64 -14.86 25.53
CA GLN A 758 23.82 -13.41 25.65
C GLN A 758 25.02 -13.10 26.54
N SER A 759 26.08 -12.59 25.93
CA SER A 759 27.31 -12.17 26.58
C SER A 759 27.67 -10.73 26.22
N TYR A 760 28.56 -10.15 27.01
CA TYR A 760 29.06 -8.80 26.86
C TYR A 760 30.58 -8.79 27.07
N ASP A 761 31.31 -8.22 26.12
CA ASP A 761 32.76 -8.16 26.22
C ASP A 761 33.19 -7.09 27.23
N VAL A 762 34.07 -7.47 28.14
CA VAL A 762 34.77 -6.57 29.04
C VAL A 762 36.18 -6.38 28.47
N GLU A 763 36.49 -5.18 28.00
CA GLU A 763 37.79 -4.84 27.42
C GLU A 763 38.62 -4.08 28.44
N VAL A 764 39.83 -4.59 28.70
CA VAL A 764 40.80 -3.97 29.59
C VAL A 764 41.98 -3.46 28.77
N VAL A 765 42.37 -2.21 29.01
CA VAL A 765 43.62 -1.65 28.51
C VAL A 765 44.63 -1.69 29.65
N ALA A 766 45.86 -2.07 29.31
CA ALA A 766 46.94 -2.20 30.29
C ALA A 766 48.26 -1.65 29.73
N PRO A 767 49.21 -1.26 30.61
CA PRO A 767 50.56 -0.89 30.21
C PRO A 767 51.23 -1.96 29.35
N ALA A 768 52.14 -1.56 28.45
CA ALA A 768 52.84 -2.47 27.54
C ALA A 768 53.59 -3.60 28.26
N SER A 769 54.03 -3.37 29.49
CA SER A 769 54.69 -4.35 30.36
C SER A 769 53.78 -5.49 30.85
N VAL A 770 52.45 -5.29 30.84
CA VAL A 770 51.48 -6.28 31.31
C VAL A 770 51.24 -7.36 30.25
N LYS A 771 51.53 -8.60 30.61
CA LYS A 771 51.36 -9.79 29.76
C LYS A 771 50.05 -10.54 30.00
N LYS A 772 49.50 -10.49 31.22
CA LYS A 772 48.25 -11.14 31.61
C LYS A 772 47.43 -10.21 32.50
N VAL A 773 46.12 -10.22 32.31
CA VAL A 773 45.15 -9.50 33.14
C VAL A 773 44.16 -10.51 33.71
N THR A 774 43.82 -10.38 34.99
CA THR A 774 42.73 -11.11 35.64
C THR A 774 41.55 -10.18 35.83
N LEU A 775 40.39 -10.56 35.28
CA LEU A 775 39.14 -9.85 35.51
C LEU A 775 38.43 -10.46 36.72
N ARG A 776 37.96 -9.60 37.63
CA ARG A 776 37.06 -9.97 38.74
C ARG A 776 35.68 -9.37 38.52
N VAL A 777 34.65 -10.16 38.77
CA VAL A 777 33.25 -9.77 38.70
C VAL A 777 32.65 -10.01 40.08
N ASP A 778 32.08 -8.97 40.67
CA ASP A 778 31.49 -8.99 42.02
C ASP A 778 32.44 -9.50 43.12
N GLY A 779 33.73 -9.20 42.95
CA GLY A 779 34.79 -9.62 43.87
C GLY A 779 35.30 -11.04 43.63
N GLU A 780 34.68 -11.84 42.77
CA GLU A 780 35.14 -13.18 42.42
C GLU A 780 36.01 -13.18 41.16
N ARG A 781 36.96 -14.10 41.07
CA ARG A 781 37.81 -14.24 39.87
C ARG A 781 36.99 -14.82 38.73
N PHE A 782 36.85 -14.06 37.64
CA PHE A 782 36.15 -14.49 36.44
C PHE A 782 37.08 -15.25 35.49
N ALA A 783 38.09 -14.58 34.93
CA ALA A 783 39.08 -15.22 34.05
C ALA A 783 40.41 -14.47 34.03
N THR A 784 41.45 -15.09 33.47
CA THR A 784 42.76 -14.47 33.24
C THR A 784 43.17 -14.68 31.78
N LEU A 785 43.45 -13.60 31.05
CA LEU A 785 43.78 -13.63 29.62
C LEU A 785 45.10 -12.94 29.32
N GLY A 786 45.74 -13.34 28.22
CA GLY A 786 46.81 -12.58 27.57
C GLY A 786 46.25 -11.53 26.60
N ARG A 787 47.11 -10.75 25.93
CA ARG A 787 46.64 -9.76 24.94
C ARG A 787 45.98 -10.45 23.73
N PRO A 788 44.87 -9.90 23.18
CA PRO A 788 44.09 -8.76 23.69
C PRO A 788 43.26 -9.13 24.93
N PHE A 789 43.16 -8.21 25.90
CA PHE A 789 42.45 -8.46 27.17
C PHE A 789 40.94 -8.22 27.05
N VAL A 790 40.28 -9.09 26.28
CA VAL A 790 38.83 -9.03 26.04
C VAL A 790 38.18 -10.26 26.66
N PHE A 791 37.35 -10.04 27.68
CA PHE A 791 36.68 -11.10 28.43
C PHE A 791 35.21 -11.17 28.03
N GLU A 792 34.76 -12.31 27.51
CA GLU A 792 33.35 -12.52 27.19
C GLU A 792 32.57 -12.87 28.46
N TRP A 793 31.86 -11.90 29.05
CA TRP A 793 31.09 -12.07 30.29
C TRP A 793 29.62 -12.41 29.99
N PRO A 794 29.06 -13.54 30.46
CA PRO A 794 27.65 -13.87 30.27
C PRO A 794 26.76 -12.88 31.03
N LEU A 795 25.71 -12.37 30.39
CA LEU A 795 24.79 -11.41 31.01
C LEU A 795 23.99 -12.08 32.14
N ALA A 796 24.22 -11.65 33.37
CA ALA A 796 23.45 -12.04 34.54
C ALA A 796 22.59 -10.86 35.01
N LEU A 797 21.36 -11.12 35.48
CA LEU A 797 20.47 -10.08 36.01
C LEU A 797 21.02 -9.50 37.32
N GLY A 798 20.92 -8.18 37.47
CA GLY A 798 21.33 -7.49 38.69
C GLY A 798 22.38 -6.42 38.44
N LYS A 799 22.98 -5.92 39.54
CA LYS A 799 24.09 -4.97 39.48
C LYS A 799 25.40 -5.74 39.67
N HIS A 800 26.31 -5.57 38.72
CA HIS A 800 27.60 -6.24 38.67
C HIS A 800 28.74 -5.22 38.72
N THR A 801 29.85 -5.56 39.38
CA THR A 801 31.03 -4.70 39.47
C THR A 801 32.25 -5.40 38.89
N PHE A 802 32.92 -4.75 37.95
CA PHE A 802 34.13 -5.23 37.29
C PHE A 802 35.38 -4.54 37.85
N VAL A 803 36.42 -5.31 38.13
CA VAL A 803 37.77 -4.83 38.49
C VAL A 803 38.80 -5.67 37.75
N ALA A 804 39.73 -5.03 37.07
CA ALA A 804 40.86 -5.69 36.43
C ALA A 804 42.08 -5.65 37.35
N GLN A 805 42.87 -6.72 37.35
CA GLN A 805 44.10 -6.87 38.14
C GLN A 805 45.24 -7.41 37.28
N ALA A 806 46.47 -6.94 37.50
CA ALA A 806 47.66 -7.45 36.84
C ALA A 806 48.89 -7.33 37.74
N ASP A 807 49.84 -8.25 37.58
CA ASP A 807 51.06 -8.26 38.41
C ASP A 807 51.91 -7.00 38.16
N GLY A 808 52.29 -6.31 39.25
CA GLY A 808 53.19 -5.16 39.22
C GLY A 808 52.55 -3.84 38.77
N VAL A 809 51.22 -3.75 38.66
CA VAL A 809 50.47 -2.53 38.33
C VAL A 809 49.26 -2.40 39.28
N PRO A 810 48.86 -1.19 39.71
CA PRO A 810 47.63 -1.01 40.49
C PRO A 810 46.38 -1.52 39.77
N ASP A 811 45.41 -2.01 40.55
CA ASP A 811 44.09 -2.44 40.06
C ASP A 811 43.38 -1.29 39.33
N SER A 812 42.49 -1.65 38.40
CA SER A 812 41.66 -0.66 37.71
C SER A 812 40.64 -0.02 38.66
N ALA A 813 40.09 1.12 38.26
CA ALA A 813 38.85 1.61 38.87
C ALA A 813 37.74 0.56 38.74
N ALA A 814 36.85 0.51 39.73
CA ALA A 814 35.69 -0.36 39.71
C ALA A 814 34.64 0.20 38.74
N VAL A 815 34.13 -0.65 37.86
CA VAL A 815 33.09 -0.31 36.88
C VAL A 815 31.81 -1.04 37.23
N SER A 816 30.73 -0.30 37.46
CA SER A 816 29.40 -0.84 37.75
C SER A 816 28.55 -0.99 36.49
N VAL A 817 27.93 -2.15 36.30
CA VAL A 817 26.93 -2.41 35.26
C VAL A 817 25.64 -2.89 35.90
N THR A 818 24.49 -2.50 35.35
CA THR A 818 23.19 -3.05 35.75
C THR A 818 22.56 -3.76 34.57
N VAL A 819 22.22 -5.03 34.72
CA VAL A 819 21.47 -5.81 33.73
C VAL A 819 20.03 -5.96 34.22
N ARG A 820 19.08 -5.64 33.34
CA ARG A 820 17.64 -5.70 33.60
C ARG A 820 16.96 -6.66 32.62
N GLU A 821 15.75 -7.09 32.97
CA GLU A 821 14.86 -7.81 32.06
C GLU A 821 14.29 -6.90 30.97
#